data_AF-A0A523JNE8-F1
#
_entry.id   AF-A0A523JNE8-F1
#
_cell.length_a   1.000
_cell.length_b   1.000
_cell.length_c   1.000
_cell.angle_alpha   90.00
_cell.angle_beta   90.00
_cell.angle_gamma   90.00
#
_symmetry.space_group_name_H-M   'P 1'
#
loop_
_entity.id
_entity.type
_entity.pdbx_description
1 polymer ?
#
loop_
_entity_poly.entity_id
_entity_poly.type
_entity_poly.pdbx_seq_one_letter_code
_entity_poly.pdbx_strand_id
1 'polypeptide(L)'
;HIYGEVASAIEIECKDCHGTTQQYPTLLTSGPAARPGGFDLRLLRNPDGKRRFEWRGDKLIQRSLLDPDKEWELSLVKDSVNPEHAAYNAKAARAKLMSRDVGNQEWGPQVLPADFAHKDEELECYSCHTSWMTSCAGCHLPIEANWKTERHNYEGGETRNYATYNPQVVRDQMFMLGKRGPANDGKIAPVRSSSGLVLSSTNANRERIYIQQAPVAASGFSSQAFNPHFPHTTRKTETKTCTQCHLSADRNNNAAMAQLLLLGTNFVNFVGFNVWLGLEDAVSAVQVTEWDEPQAVIGSYLQRYAYPDNYRAHRANGSILEQEHRHDSGAAGCVQLRGEYLYAAEGADGVRVYDVANVANKGFSQRIVGAPFSPLGHDSRLPSRDATCIALPTNQPIHPPKNQGELMRVDNQEQPFHPLYNYAVISDRIEGLILVDINTFSDGDLANNFVARALTWDGGGVLAGARHVTLGGYYAYLMTERGLVIVNLDIPLEPKISAVLPLDGGYASALQFRYLFITDSTGMRVVDVTDPENPVLVEGAGVSLREARKLYVARTYAYVAAGKEGLAIIDIWNPEQPSLLTKFDADGQIVDAHDVIAASTNASLFAYLADGKGGLKVLQLTSPESQPNFYGFSPEPRPELIATYPTRSAALSLSKGLDRDRGVDETGGQIAVFGRRGSRPLNRQEMEALYLDAEGNPWYVHDE
;
A
#
# COMPACT_ATOMS: atom_id res chain seq x y z
N HIS A 1 -20.46 15.63 3.66
CA HIS A 1 -20.44 16.03 5.07
C HIS A 1 -19.95 14.87 5.92
N ILE A 2 -18.71 14.91 6.40
CA ILE A 2 -18.26 14.01 7.47
C ILE A 2 -18.73 14.64 8.78
N TYR A 3 -19.81 14.12 9.36
CA TYR A 3 -20.33 14.59 10.65
C TYR A 3 -19.56 13.93 11.81
N GLY A 4 -19.23 14.73 12.84
CA GLY A 4 -18.87 14.30 14.20
C GLY A 4 -17.81 13.19 14.31
N GLU A 5 -16.57 13.55 14.59
CA GLU A 5 -15.54 12.57 14.96
C GLU A 5 -15.62 12.28 16.47
N VAL A 6 -15.66 10.99 16.86
CA VAL A 6 -15.64 10.59 18.30
C VAL A 6 -14.42 11.17 19.03
N ALA A 7 -13.28 11.32 18.35
CA ALA A 7 -12.10 11.89 18.96
C ALA A 7 -12.23 13.39 19.25
N SER A 8 -13.14 14.12 18.59
CA SER A 8 -13.48 15.50 18.96
C SER A 8 -14.23 15.58 20.29
N ALA A 9 -14.72 14.45 20.81
CA ALA A 9 -15.30 14.36 22.15
C ALA A 9 -14.25 14.02 23.24
N ILE A 10 -12.96 13.90 22.88
CA ILE A 10 -11.90 13.64 23.86
C ILE A 10 -11.70 14.91 24.70
N GLU A 11 -11.90 14.76 26.01
CA GLU A 11 -11.68 15.83 26.97
C GLU A 11 -10.28 15.76 27.59
N ILE A 12 -9.76 14.56 27.87
CA ILE A 12 -8.50 14.34 28.60
C ILE A 12 -7.39 13.94 27.62
N GLU A 13 -6.25 14.64 27.65
CA GLU A 13 -5.01 14.25 26.97
C GLU A 13 -4.03 13.54 27.91
N CYS A 14 -3.02 12.86 27.36
CA CYS A 14 -1.99 12.18 28.15
C CYS A 14 -1.26 13.14 29.10
N LYS A 15 -0.91 14.34 28.63
CA LYS A 15 -0.18 15.35 29.42
C LYS A 15 -0.98 15.86 30.63
N ASP A 16 -2.30 15.79 30.59
CA ASP A 16 -3.17 16.26 31.68
C ASP A 16 -2.99 15.41 32.94
N CYS A 17 -2.65 14.13 32.77
CA CYS A 17 -2.41 13.18 33.86
C CYS A 17 -0.93 12.84 34.07
N HIS A 18 -0.09 12.94 33.04
CA HIS A 18 1.32 12.52 33.09
C HIS A 18 2.34 13.68 33.06
N GLY A 19 1.89 14.90 32.74
CA GLY A 19 2.76 16.06 32.57
C GLY A 19 3.56 16.02 31.26
N THR A 20 4.53 16.92 31.17
CA THR A 20 5.51 17.03 30.08
C THR A 20 6.92 16.84 30.64
N THR A 21 7.95 16.96 29.80
CA THR A 21 9.35 16.98 30.28
C THR A 21 9.63 18.17 31.19
N GLN A 22 8.89 19.27 31.05
CA GLN A 22 9.13 20.52 31.76
C GLN A 22 8.23 20.70 32.99
N GLN A 23 7.00 20.19 32.94
CA GLN A 23 5.96 20.48 33.92
C GLN A 23 5.27 19.21 34.42
N TYR A 24 5.00 19.16 35.72
CA TYR A 24 4.09 18.17 36.28
C TYR A 24 2.66 18.39 35.78
N PRO A 25 1.82 17.34 35.74
CA PRO A 25 0.44 17.46 35.25
C PRO A 25 -0.36 18.50 36.05
N THR A 26 -1.06 19.38 35.35
CA THR A 26 -1.96 20.37 35.96
C THR A 26 -3.23 19.73 36.52
N LEU A 27 -3.57 18.53 36.03
CA LEU A 27 -4.86 17.85 36.24
C LEU A 27 -6.06 18.68 35.75
N LEU A 28 -5.82 19.63 34.84
CA LEU A 28 -6.84 20.33 34.08
C LEU A 28 -6.90 19.73 32.68
N THR A 29 -8.10 19.40 32.23
CA THR A 29 -8.29 18.78 30.91
C THR A 29 -7.98 19.76 29.76
N SER A 30 -7.36 19.28 28.69
CA SER A 30 -6.99 20.12 27.54
C SER A 30 -7.31 19.53 26.17
N GLY A 31 -8.08 18.44 26.11
CA GLY A 31 -8.46 17.81 24.84
C GLY A 31 -9.41 18.66 24.00
N PRO A 32 -9.71 18.25 22.76
CA PRO A 32 -10.59 18.98 21.83
C PRO A 32 -11.97 19.34 22.41
N ALA A 33 -12.51 18.51 23.29
CA ALA A 33 -13.81 18.75 23.95
C ALA A 33 -13.70 19.52 25.27
N ALA A 34 -12.49 19.85 25.73
CA ALA A 34 -12.30 20.56 26.98
C ALA A 34 -12.84 21.99 26.86
N ARG A 35 -13.60 22.40 27.89
CA ARG A 35 -14.05 23.79 28.02
C ARG A 35 -12.85 24.74 28.23
N PRO A 36 -12.99 26.06 27.97
CA PRO A 36 -11.95 27.02 28.33
C PRO A 36 -11.51 26.88 29.79
N GLY A 37 -10.20 26.70 30.03
CA GLY A 37 -9.63 26.46 31.35
C GLY A 37 -9.72 25.02 31.87
N GLY A 38 -10.32 24.10 31.11
CA GLY A 38 -10.40 22.67 31.42
C GLY A 38 -11.38 22.31 32.54
N PHE A 39 -11.61 21.01 32.69
CA PHE A 39 -12.23 20.40 33.85
C PHE A 39 -11.14 19.98 34.85
N ASP A 40 -11.39 20.20 36.14
CA ASP A 40 -10.43 19.88 37.19
C ASP A 40 -10.58 18.42 37.65
N LEU A 41 -9.66 17.56 37.20
CA LEU A 41 -9.63 16.14 37.53
C LEU A 41 -9.42 15.88 39.04
N ARG A 42 -8.91 16.85 39.82
CA ARG A 42 -8.79 16.75 41.29
C ARG A 42 -10.15 16.76 41.97
N LEU A 43 -11.17 17.29 41.31
CA LEU A 43 -12.56 17.28 41.77
C LEU A 43 -13.28 15.98 41.42
N LEU A 44 -12.74 15.18 40.49
CA LEU A 44 -13.34 13.92 40.08
C LEU A 44 -13.38 12.91 41.24
N ARG A 45 -14.55 12.31 41.44
CA ARG A 45 -14.78 11.27 42.45
C ARG A 45 -15.24 9.97 41.81
N ASN A 46 -14.86 8.86 42.42
CA ASN A 46 -15.43 7.56 42.13
C ASN A 46 -16.79 7.38 42.85
N PRO A 47 -17.59 6.35 42.49
CA PRO A 47 -18.87 6.09 43.15
C PRO A 47 -18.78 5.88 44.67
N ASP A 48 -17.62 5.47 45.18
CA ASP A 48 -17.31 5.34 46.60
C ASP A 48 -16.99 6.68 47.31
N GLY A 49 -17.06 7.80 46.58
CA GLY A 49 -16.80 9.14 47.08
C GLY A 49 -15.33 9.53 47.20
N LYS A 50 -14.38 8.63 46.90
CA LYS A 50 -12.94 8.93 46.93
C LYS A 50 -12.49 9.69 45.69
N ARG A 51 -11.42 10.47 45.82
CA ARG A 51 -10.75 11.17 44.70
C ARG A 51 -10.25 10.16 43.67
N ARG A 52 -10.59 10.35 42.39
CA ARG A 52 -10.04 9.50 41.32
C ARG A 52 -8.54 9.77 41.11
N PHE A 53 -8.14 11.04 41.17
CA PHE A 53 -6.75 11.49 41.11
C PHE A 53 -6.40 12.22 42.41
N GLU A 54 -5.29 11.85 43.03
CA GLU A 54 -4.86 12.42 44.31
C GLU A 54 -3.34 12.46 44.43
N TRP A 55 -2.81 13.64 44.75
CA TRP A 55 -1.41 13.79 45.16
C TRP A 55 -1.24 13.33 46.62
N ARG A 56 -0.29 12.42 46.85
CA ARG A 56 0.13 11.95 48.17
C ARG A 56 1.62 12.21 48.33
N GLY A 57 1.96 13.36 48.91
CA GLY A 57 3.32 13.87 48.84
C GLY A 57 3.67 14.24 47.40
N ASP A 58 4.78 13.70 46.90
CA ASP A 58 5.30 13.86 45.54
C ASP A 58 4.71 12.85 44.54
N LYS A 59 3.90 11.90 44.99
CA LYS A 59 3.31 10.84 44.15
C LYS A 59 1.90 11.20 43.71
N LEU A 60 1.63 11.09 42.42
CA LEU A 60 0.27 11.19 41.89
C LEU A 60 -0.37 9.79 41.81
N ILE A 61 -1.45 9.58 42.54
CA ILE A 61 -2.17 8.30 42.59
C ILE A 61 -3.46 8.39 41.75
N GLN A 62 -3.69 7.37 40.92
CA GLN A 62 -4.97 7.14 40.25
C GLN A 62 -5.68 5.91 40.82
N ARG A 63 -6.98 6.05 41.11
CA ARG A 63 -7.84 4.95 41.53
C ARG A 63 -8.64 4.39 40.35
N SER A 64 -8.79 3.06 40.31
CA SER A 64 -9.64 2.39 39.32
C SER A 64 -11.09 2.85 39.48
N LEU A 65 -11.78 3.07 38.36
CA LEU A 65 -13.22 3.34 38.38
C LEU A 65 -14.03 2.05 38.60
N LEU A 66 -13.50 0.91 38.18
CA LEU A 66 -14.22 -0.37 38.17
C LEU A 66 -13.96 -1.21 39.43
N ASP A 67 -12.88 -0.91 40.15
CA ASP A 67 -12.43 -1.69 41.31
C ASP A 67 -12.01 -0.74 42.43
N PRO A 68 -12.80 -0.59 43.51
CA PRO A 68 -12.55 0.39 44.57
C PRO A 68 -11.28 0.10 45.40
N ASP A 69 -10.75 -1.12 45.33
CA ASP A 69 -9.57 -1.55 46.08
C ASP A 69 -8.27 -1.41 45.27
N LYS A 70 -8.38 -1.02 43.99
CA LYS A 70 -7.25 -0.89 43.07
C LYS A 70 -6.86 0.57 42.84
N GLU A 71 -5.58 0.86 43.10
CA GLU A 71 -4.95 2.14 42.79
C GLU A 71 -3.50 1.94 42.36
N TRP A 72 -2.94 2.93 41.65
CA TRP A 72 -1.55 2.91 41.20
C TRP A 72 -0.95 4.31 41.15
N GLU A 73 0.37 4.37 41.24
CA GLU A 73 1.15 5.59 41.00
C GLU A 73 1.23 5.85 39.49
N LEU A 74 0.85 7.07 39.08
CA LEU A 74 1.07 7.56 37.73
C LEU A 74 2.55 7.87 37.57
N SER A 75 3.21 7.23 36.60
CA SER A 75 4.58 7.63 36.24
C SER A 75 4.52 8.93 35.44
N LEU A 76 5.30 9.91 35.85
CA LEU A 76 5.28 11.28 35.33
C LEU A 76 6.44 11.48 34.35
N VAL A 77 6.21 12.21 33.26
CA VAL A 77 7.21 12.39 32.19
C VAL A 77 8.45 13.09 32.73
N LYS A 78 8.26 14.16 33.49
CA LYS A 78 9.34 14.93 34.14
C LYS A 78 10.27 14.06 35.00
N ASP A 79 9.70 13.11 35.74
CA ASP A 79 10.46 12.19 36.58
C ASP A 79 11.26 11.18 35.77
N SER A 80 10.66 10.67 34.69
CA SER A 80 11.31 9.68 33.82
C SER A 80 12.52 10.22 33.06
N VAL A 81 12.62 11.55 32.88
CA VAL A 81 13.71 12.21 32.16
C VAL A 81 14.73 12.88 33.09
N ASN A 82 14.51 12.86 34.41
CA ASN A 82 15.40 13.47 35.40
C ASN A 82 16.40 12.43 35.97
N PRO A 83 17.72 12.55 35.68
CA PRO A 83 18.73 11.60 36.17
C PRO A 83 18.83 11.48 37.69
N GLU A 84 18.34 12.48 38.43
CA GLU A 84 18.37 12.49 39.90
C GLU A 84 17.15 11.80 40.53
N HIS A 85 16.14 11.44 39.73
CA HIS A 85 14.90 10.84 40.22
C HIS A 85 14.94 9.31 40.15
N ALA A 86 14.35 8.63 41.14
CA ALA A 86 14.36 7.16 41.22
C ALA A 86 13.64 6.46 40.05
N ALA A 87 12.76 7.19 39.34
CA ALA A 87 12.03 6.70 38.16
C ALA A 87 12.73 7.00 36.82
N TYR A 88 13.96 7.52 36.84
CA TYR A 88 14.73 7.86 35.64
C TYR A 88 14.83 6.68 34.67
N ASN A 89 14.66 6.96 33.38
CA ASN A 89 14.87 6.01 32.31
C ASN A 89 15.65 6.69 31.18
N ALA A 90 16.91 6.24 30.96
CA ALA A 90 17.79 6.84 29.96
C ALA A 90 17.22 6.78 28.53
N LYS A 91 16.47 5.74 28.18
CA LYS A 91 15.83 5.62 26.85
C LYS A 91 14.69 6.63 26.69
N ALA A 92 13.87 6.80 27.73
CA ALA A 92 12.82 7.82 27.75
C ALA A 92 13.41 9.23 27.70
N ALA A 93 14.47 9.50 28.47
CA ALA A 93 15.20 10.77 28.46
C ALA A 93 15.79 11.07 27.08
N ARG A 94 16.46 10.09 26.45
CA ARG A 94 16.98 10.22 25.08
C ARG A 94 15.86 10.55 24.10
N ALA A 95 14.77 9.77 24.09
CA ALA A 95 13.65 10.01 23.17
C ALA A 95 12.99 11.39 23.36
N LYS A 96 12.77 11.82 24.61
CA LYS A 96 12.02 13.06 24.92
C LYS A 96 12.88 14.33 24.97
N LEU A 97 14.20 14.22 25.15
CA LEU A 97 15.12 15.35 25.23
C LEU A 97 16.11 15.41 24.05
N MET A 98 15.85 14.65 22.98
CA MET A 98 16.63 14.71 21.74
C MET A 98 16.43 16.03 21.03
N SER A 99 17.52 16.64 20.56
CA SER A 99 17.51 17.77 19.63
C SER A 99 16.93 17.37 18.28
N ARG A 100 16.26 18.31 17.61
CA ARG A 100 15.88 18.22 16.20
C ARG A 100 17.06 18.33 15.23
N ASP A 101 18.24 18.71 15.74
CA ASP A 101 19.48 18.68 14.95
C ASP A 101 19.93 17.23 14.73
N VAL A 102 19.73 16.76 13.50
CA VAL A 102 20.05 15.38 13.09
C VAL A 102 21.55 15.15 12.89
N GLY A 103 22.37 16.20 12.80
CA GLY A 103 23.79 16.10 12.54
C GLY A 103 24.59 15.64 13.77
N ASN A 104 24.27 16.17 14.96
CA ASN A 104 24.92 15.76 16.21
C ASN A 104 24.06 14.80 17.05
N GLN A 105 22.74 14.75 16.83
CA GLN A 105 21.78 13.97 17.63
C GLN A 105 21.98 14.16 19.15
N GLU A 106 22.30 15.40 19.55
CA GLU A 106 22.50 15.73 20.96
C GLU A 106 21.19 15.58 21.74
N TRP A 107 21.27 15.08 22.97
CA TRP A 107 20.11 14.94 23.84
C TRP A 107 20.49 15.17 25.31
N GLY A 108 19.53 15.62 26.10
CA GLY A 108 19.70 15.83 27.54
C GLY A 108 19.40 17.25 27.98
N PRO A 109 19.81 17.64 29.21
CA PRO A 109 19.44 18.93 29.81
C PRO A 109 20.03 20.15 29.10
N GLN A 110 21.04 19.97 28.25
CA GLN A 110 21.64 21.01 27.43
C GLN A 110 20.77 21.40 26.22
N VAL A 111 19.85 20.53 25.80
CA VAL A 111 18.93 20.81 24.69
C VAL A 111 17.77 21.65 25.19
N LEU A 112 17.54 22.80 24.56
CA LEU A 112 16.44 23.69 24.93
C LEU A 112 15.10 23.06 24.53
N PRO A 113 14.02 23.25 25.32
CA PRO A 113 12.71 22.66 24.99
C PRO A 113 12.15 23.06 23.62
N ALA A 114 12.49 24.25 23.12
CA ALA A 114 12.09 24.71 21.79
C ALA A 114 12.75 23.90 20.65
N ASP A 115 13.81 23.16 20.96
CA ASP A 115 14.61 22.38 20.02
C ASP A 115 14.39 20.86 20.14
N PHE A 116 13.47 20.40 21.00
CA PHE A 116 13.14 18.98 21.06
C PHE A 116 12.61 18.46 19.72
N ALA A 117 13.05 17.27 19.32
CA ALA A 117 12.58 16.57 18.12
C ALA A 117 11.15 16.03 18.27
N HIS A 118 10.72 15.70 19.49
CA HIS A 118 9.45 15.05 19.78
C HIS A 118 8.57 15.89 20.70
N LYS A 119 8.21 17.10 20.24
CA LYS A 119 7.38 18.04 20.99
C LYS A 119 5.97 17.51 21.22
N ASP A 120 5.44 17.77 22.41
CA ASP A 120 4.09 17.32 22.80
C ASP A 120 2.98 18.04 21.99
N GLU A 121 3.30 19.17 21.36
CA GLU A 121 2.42 19.92 20.46
C GLU A 121 2.37 19.35 19.03
N GLU A 122 3.37 18.56 18.63
CA GLU A 122 3.54 18.09 17.24
C GLU A 122 3.26 16.58 17.09
N LEU A 123 3.53 15.79 18.13
CA LEU A 123 3.43 14.33 18.12
C LEU A 123 2.55 13.82 19.25
N GLU A 124 1.64 12.90 18.93
CA GLU A 124 0.85 12.19 19.92
C GLU A 124 1.73 11.26 20.76
N CYS A 125 1.57 11.26 22.08
CA CYS A 125 2.34 10.37 22.97
C CYS A 125 2.16 8.90 22.59
N TYR A 126 0.96 8.49 22.19
CA TYR A 126 0.70 7.11 21.78
C TYR A 126 1.36 6.73 20.46
N SER A 127 1.89 7.67 19.66
CA SER A 127 2.75 7.33 18.51
C SER A 127 3.96 6.51 18.95
N CYS A 128 4.63 6.91 20.03
CA CYS A 128 5.73 6.17 20.62
C CYS A 128 5.24 5.01 21.49
N HIS A 129 4.12 5.16 22.19
CA HIS A 129 3.67 4.16 23.17
C HIS A 129 2.78 3.03 22.59
N THR A 130 2.55 2.99 21.28
CA THR A 130 1.79 1.92 20.61
C THR A 130 2.59 0.63 20.57
N SER A 131 2.08 -0.44 21.19
CA SER A 131 2.68 -1.78 21.07
C SER A 131 2.36 -2.43 19.72
N TRP A 132 1.07 -2.51 19.39
CA TRP A 132 0.54 -3.11 18.16
C TRP A 132 -0.75 -2.41 17.76
N MET A 133 -1.14 -2.57 16.50
CA MET A 133 -2.37 -1.97 15.97
C MET A 133 -2.96 -2.86 14.88
N THR A 134 -4.25 -3.20 15.01
CA THR A 134 -4.97 -3.92 13.97
C THR A 134 -5.09 -3.07 12.71
N SER A 135 -4.46 -3.54 11.64
CA SER A 135 -4.60 -3.02 10.29
C SER A 135 -5.36 -4.05 9.45
N CYS A 136 -6.55 -3.66 9.00
CA CYS A 136 -7.40 -4.50 8.17
C CYS A 136 -7.30 -4.00 6.73
N ALA A 137 -6.52 -4.72 5.91
CA ALA A 137 -6.33 -4.47 4.49
C ALA A 137 -7.50 -5.05 3.69
N GLY A 138 -8.69 -4.53 3.99
CA GLY A 138 -9.89 -4.68 3.19
C GLY A 138 -10.87 -5.77 3.63
N CYS A 139 -12.12 -5.56 3.22
CA CYS A 139 -13.24 -6.44 3.47
C CYS A 139 -14.02 -6.66 2.17
N HIS A 140 -14.24 -7.94 1.85
CA HIS A 140 -15.06 -8.32 0.72
C HIS A 140 -16.53 -8.42 1.16
N LEU A 141 -17.40 -7.71 0.45
CA LEU A 141 -18.84 -7.74 0.66
C LEU A 141 -19.50 -8.35 -0.60
N PRO A 142 -19.75 -9.67 -0.61
CA PRO A 142 -20.55 -10.30 -1.63
C PRO A 142 -22.03 -9.98 -1.38
N ILE A 143 -22.62 -9.20 -2.27
CA ILE A 143 -24.03 -8.81 -2.21
C ILE A 143 -24.85 -9.83 -3.01
N GLU A 144 -25.85 -10.43 -2.39
CA GLU A 144 -26.77 -11.37 -3.03
C GLU A 144 -28.19 -10.80 -3.08
N ALA A 145 -28.70 -10.65 -4.30
CA ALA A 145 -30.10 -10.33 -4.53
C ALA A 145 -30.99 -11.56 -4.27
N ASN A 146 -32.21 -11.30 -3.80
CA ASN A 146 -33.26 -12.27 -3.42
C ASN A 146 -33.07 -13.00 -2.08
N TRP A 147 -32.11 -12.59 -1.25
CA TRP A 147 -32.05 -13.06 0.12
C TRP A 147 -32.84 -12.12 1.03
N LYS A 148 -34.04 -12.55 1.43
CA LYS A 148 -34.89 -11.80 2.36
C LYS A 148 -34.27 -11.85 3.76
N THR A 149 -33.82 -10.70 4.28
CA THR A 149 -33.28 -10.58 5.65
C THR A 149 -33.87 -9.37 6.36
N GLU A 150 -33.95 -9.46 7.69
CA GLU A 150 -34.25 -8.31 8.53
C GLU A 150 -33.09 -7.30 8.44
N ARG A 151 -33.40 -6.01 8.38
CA ARG A 151 -32.39 -4.96 8.43
C ARG A 151 -31.94 -4.78 9.88
N HIS A 152 -30.63 -4.83 10.11
CA HIS A 152 -30.03 -4.55 11.41
C HIS A 152 -29.65 -3.06 11.61
N ASN A 153 -30.13 -2.17 10.72
CA ASN A 153 -29.96 -0.72 10.81
C ASN A 153 -31.17 -0.06 11.50
N TYR A 154 -31.01 1.18 11.97
CA TYR A 154 -32.01 1.94 12.71
C TYR A 154 -33.38 2.09 12.03
N GLU A 155 -33.45 1.93 10.70
CA GLU A 155 -34.66 2.02 9.89
C GLU A 155 -35.63 0.84 10.12
N GLY A 156 -35.14 -0.30 10.63
CA GLY A 156 -35.90 -1.54 10.76
C GLY A 156 -36.40 -2.10 9.43
N GLY A 157 -37.28 -3.11 9.48
CA GLY A 157 -37.89 -3.71 8.30
C GLY A 157 -36.97 -4.67 7.56
N GLU A 158 -37.14 -4.77 6.25
CA GLU A 158 -36.57 -5.87 5.46
C GLU A 158 -35.78 -5.40 4.24
N THR A 159 -34.84 -6.23 3.82
CA THR A 159 -34.13 -6.09 2.54
C THR A 159 -34.13 -7.42 1.80
N ARG A 160 -34.06 -7.36 0.47
CA ARG A 160 -33.81 -8.52 -0.40
C ARG A 160 -32.38 -8.56 -0.95
N ASN A 161 -31.53 -7.66 -0.47
CA ASN A 161 -30.10 -7.64 -0.75
C ASN A 161 -29.40 -7.94 0.56
N TYR A 162 -28.77 -9.10 0.63
CA TYR A 162 -27.96 -9.50 1.77
C TYR A 162 -26.48 -9.35 1.41
N ALA A 163 -25.68 -8.89 2.37
CA ALA A 163 -24.23 -8.85 2.24
C ALA A 163 -23.61 -9.35 3.52
N THR A 164 -22.67 -10.29 3.41
CA THR A 164 -21.79 -10.67 4.52
C THR A 164 -20.57 -9.76 4.54
N TYR A 165 -20.00 -9.54 5.72
CA TYR A 165 -18.78 -8.77 5.87
C TYR A 165 -17.61 -9.73 6.09
N ASN A 166 -16.74 -9.89 5.10
CA ASN A 166 -15.67 -10.88 5.13
C ASN A 166 -14.30 -10.18 5.15
N PRO A 167 -13.66 -10.07 6.33
CA PRO A 167 -12.31 -9.54 6.42
C PRO A 167 -11.35 -10.38 5.59
N GLN A 168 -10.58 -9.73 4.72
CA GLN A 168 -9.62 -10.41 3.87
C GLN A 168 -8.30 -10.54 4.65
N VAL A 169 -7.46 -9.51 4.64
CA VAL A 169 -6.15 -9.56 5.29
C VAL A 169 -6.15 -8.68 6.55
N VAL A 170 -5.85 -9.27 7.71
CA VAL A 170 -5.72 -8.57 8.99
C VAL A 170 -4.33 -8.82 9.57
N ARG A 171 -3.66 -7.74 10.00
CA ARG A 171 -2.26 -7.72 10.46
C ARG A 171 -2.13 -6.78 11.66
N ASP A 172 -1.21 -7.04 12.58
CA ASP A 172 -1.05 -6.33 13.87
C ASP A 172 0.33 -5.68 14.08
N GLN A 173 1.33 -6.14 13.34
CA GLN A 173 2.69 -5.61 13.25
C GLN A 173 2.83 -4.36 12.38
N MET A 174 1.75 -3.94 11.70
CA MET A 174 1.84 -2.80 10.80
C MET A 174 1.92 -1.49 11.58
N PHE A 175 2.86 -0.62 11.21
CA PHE A 175 3.00 0.71 11.81
C PHE A 175 3.12 1.77 10.71
N MET A 176 2.22 2.75 10.75
CA MET A 176 2.09 3.84 9.78
C MET A 176 1.87 5.13 10.56
N LEU A 177 2.32 6.26 10.04
CA LEU A 177 2.11 7.59 10.61
C LEU A 177 1.37 8.51 9.64
N GLY A 178 0.65 9.48 10.19
CA GLY A 178 0.00 10.55 9.42
C GLY A 178 -0.48 11.67 10.33
N LYS A 179 -1.19 12.65 9.76
CA LYS A 179 -1.67 13.84 10.48
C LYS A 179 -3.12 13.68 10.88
N ARG A 180 -3.43 14.03 12.13
CA ARG A 180 -4.81 14.20 12.59
C ARG A 180 -5.43 15.45 11.96
N GLY A 181 -6.76 15.56 12.05
CA GLY A 181 -7.48 16.76 11.61
C GLY A 181 -7.25 17.96 12.55
N PRO A 182 -7.65 19.18 12.14
CA PRO A 182 -7.41 20.41 12.90
C PRO A 182 -8.03 20.44 14.30
N ALA A 183 -9.10 19.66 14.53
CA ALA A 183 -9.70 19.54 15.86
C ALA A 183 -8.74 18.94 16.89
N ASN A 184 -7.64 18.31 16.46
CA ASN A 184 -6.62 17.71 17.31
C ASN A 184 -5.23 18.32 17.01
N ASP A 185 -5.21 19.62 16.70
CA ASP A 185 -4.01 20.42 16.39
C ASP A 185 -3.16 19.90 15.21
N GLY A 186 -3.69 18.96 14.43
CA GLY A 186 -2.94 18.34 13.34
C GLY A 186 -1.76 17.49 13.79
N LYS A 187 -1.71 17.00 15.03
CA LYS A 187 -0.56 16.20 15.53
C LYS A 187 -0.30 14.94 14.70
N ILE A 188 0.95 14.50 14.66
CA ILE A 188 1.34 13.20 14.08
C ILE A 188 0.82 12.08 14.99
N ALA A 189 0.15 11.09 14.39
CA ALA A 189 -0.43 9.95 15.09
C ALA A 189 -0.22 8.65 14.30
N PRO A 190 -0.28 7.47 14.95
CA PRO A 190 -0.41 6.21 14.24
C PRO A 190 -1.64 6.24 13.33
N VAL A 191 -1.49 5.67 12.14
CA VAL A 191 -2.55 5.50 11.15
C VAL A 191 -2.75 4.01 10.92
N ARG A 192 -3.99 3.55 10.73
CA ARG A 192 -4.27 2.18 10.29
C ARG A 192 -5.08 2.16 9.02
N SER A 193 -4.93 1.08 8.25
CA SER A 193 -5.94 0.70 7.26
C SER A 193 -7.24 0.33 7.98
N SER A 194 -8.33 0.96 7.55
CA SER A 194 -9.64 0.93 8.20
C SER A 194 -10.67 0.13 7.40
N SER A 195 -10.25 -1.05 6.94
CA SER A 195 -11.15 -2.01 6.27
C SER A 195 -11.73 -1.46 4.96
N GLY A 196 -10.87 -1.12 4.00
CA GLY A 196 -11.27 -0.71 2.65
C GLY A 196 -12.25 -1.69 2.00
N LEU A 197 -13.27 -1.19 1.32
CA LEU A 197 -14.32 -2.04 0.77
C LEU A 197 -13.90 -2.62 -0.59
N VAL A 198 -14.25 -3.88 -0.80
CA VAL A 198 -14.19 -4.57 -2.08
C VAL A 198 -15.54 -5.25 -2.28
N LEU A 199 -16.25 -4.94 -3.36
CA LEU A 199 -17.66 -5.31 -3.52
C LEU A 199 -17.83 -6.30 -4.67
N SER A 200 -18.65 -7.32 -4.45
CA SER A 200 -19.20 -8.16 -5.52
C SER A 200 -20.72 -8.12 -5.46
N SER A 201 -21.40 -8.31 -6.58
CA SER A 201 -22.86 -8.40 -6.58
C SER A 201 -23.37 -9.49 -7.51
N THR A 202 -24.34 -10.26 -7.00
CA THR A 202 -25.06 -11.28 -7.73
C THR A 202 -26.53 -10.91 -7.82
N ASN A 203 -27.06 -10.79 -9.03
CA ASN A 203 -28.45 -10.40 -9.24
C ASN A 203 -29.44 -11.58 -9.14
N ALA A 204 -30.73 -11.30 -9.31
CA ALA A 204 -31.81 -12.27 -9.20
C ALA A 204 -31.71 -13.46 -10.18
N ASN A 205 -31.05 -13.27 -11.32
CA ASN A 205 -30.82 -14.31 -12.32
C ASN A 205 -29.57 -15.16 -12.02
N ARG A 206 -28.92 -14.93 -10.87
CA ARG A 206 -27.62 -15.50 -10.50
C ARG A 206 -26.52 -15.12 -11.49
N GLU A 207 -26.55 -13.88 -11.97
CA GLU A 207 -25.50 -13.26 -12.76
C GLU A 207 -24.61 -12.43 -11.83
N ARG A 208 -23.29 -12.61 -11.93
CA ARG A 208 -22.31 -11.85 -11.13
C ARG A 208 -21.99 -10.56 -11.86
N ILE A 209 -22.79 -9.52 -11.60
CA ILE A 209 -22.81 -8.28 -12.39
C ILE A 209 -21.55 -7.43 -12.21
N TYR A 210 -20.86 -7.55 -11.09
CA TYR A 210 -19.48 -7.10 -10.89
C TYR A 210 -18.84 -7.91 -9.77
N ILE A 211 -17.52 -8.06 -9.84
CA ILE A 211 -16.76 -8.85 -8.87
C ILE A 211 -15.60 -8.04 -8.31
N GLN A 212 -15.49 -8.04 -6.99
CA GLN A 212 -14.36 -7.54 -6.24
C GLN A 212 -13.85 -6.15 -6.66
N GLN A 213 -14.78 -5.23 -6.88
CA GLN A 213 -14.45 -3.85 -7.25
C GLN A 213 -14.38 -2.97 -6.00
N ALA A 214 -13.28 -2.22 -5.84
CA ALA A 214 -13.19 -1.20 -4.82
C ALA A 214 -13.91 0.07 -5.30
N PRO A 215 -14.84 0.66 -4.50
CA PRO A 215 -15.51 1.89 -4.88
C PRO A 215 -14.56 3.10 -4.84
N VAL A 216 -14.99 4.20 -5.48
CA VAL A 216 -14.38 5.52 -5.34
C VAL A 216 -15.17 6.33 -4.32
N ALA A 217 -14.50 6.95 -3.35
CA ALA A 217 -15.13 7.79 -2.35
C ALA A 217 -15.78 9.04 -2.97
N ALA A 218 -16.72 9.67 -2.26
CA ALA A 218 -17.35 10.90 -2.71
C ALA A 218 -16.35 12.04 -2.97
N SER A 219 -15.21 12.05 -2.26
CA SER A 219 -14.11 13.00 -2.47
C SER A 219 -13.21 12.68 -3.65
N GLY A 220 -13.46 11.60 -4.40
CA GLY A 220 -12.64 11.16 -5.54
C GLY A 220 -11.47 10.25 -5.17
N PHE A 221 -11.11 10.15 -3.89
CA PHE A 221 -10.09 9.22 -3.42
C PHE A 221 -10.54 7.77 -3.45
N SER A 222 -9.57 6.87 -3.40
CA SER A 222 -9.80 5.45 -3.23
C SER A 222 -10.52 5.13 -1.92
N SER A 223 -11.40 4.13 -1.95
CA SER A 223 -12.06 3.57 -0.77
C SER A 223 -11.18 2.69 0.10
N GLN A 224 -9.91 2.45 -0.29
CA GLN A 224 -8.92 1.87 0.62
C GLN A 224 -8.67 2.87 1.75
N ALA A 225 -9.48 2.81 2.80
CA ALA A 225 -9.56 3.88 3.78
C ALA A 225 -8.47 3.77 4.84
N PHE A 226 -7.92 4.92 5.24
CA PHE A 226 -6.99 5.05 6.36
C PHE A 226 -7.55 5.97 7.42
N ASN A 227 -7.08 5.81 8.65
CA ASN A 227 -7.48 6.67 9.76
C ASN A 227 -6.36 6.78 10.78
N PRO A 228 -6.02 8.01 11.23
CA PRO A 228 -5.36 8.20 12.51
C PRO A 228 -6.09 7.42 13.60
N HIS A 229 -5.38 6.73 14.46
CA HIS A 229 -5.98 5.77 15.36
C HIS A 229 -5.28 5.78 16.72
N PHE A 230 -6.10 5.82 17.76
CA PHE A 230 -5.62 5.52 19.11
C PHE A 230 -5.54 3.99 19.25
N PRO A 231 -4.36 3.42 19.52
CA PRO A 231 -4.19 1.97 19.57
C PRO A 231 -4.97 1.34 20.72
N HIS A 232 -5.31 0.05 20.60
CA HIS A 232 -5.96 -0.70 21.68
C HIS A 232 -5.06 -0.88 22.90
N THR A 233 -3.74 -0.73 22.75
CA THR A 233 -2.77 -0.94 23.81
C THR A 233 -1.68 0.12 23.75
N THR A 234 -1.57 0.88 24.84
CA THR A 234 -0.56 1.93 25.05
C THR A 234 0.23 1.57 26.32
N ARG A 235 1.54 1.33 26.21
CA ARG A 235 2.37 0.80 27.31
C ARG A 235 3.68 1.57 27.50
N LYS A 236 4.31 1.36 28.66
CA LYS A 236 5.59 1.97 29.10
C LYS A 236 6.83 1.11 28.80
N THR A 237 6.65 -0.04 28.14
CA THR A 237 7.71 -1.07 27.96
C THR A 237 7.83 -1.58 26.53
N GLU A 238 6.70 -1.71 25.82
CA GLU A 238 6.64 -2.14 24.42
C GLU A 238 6.42 -0.91 23.53
N THR A 239 7.35 0.05 23.60
CA THR A 239 7.27 1.32 22.86
C THR A 239 8.01 1.23 21.54
N LYS A 240 7.73 2.19 20.66
CA LYS A 240 8.48 2.37 19.43
C LYS A 240 9.91 2.81 19.70
N THR A 241 10.83 2.32 18.89
CA THR A 241 12.25 2.67 18.91
C THR A 241 12.60 3.63 17.79
N CYS A 242 13.83 4.17 17.79
CA CYS A 242 14.26 5.16 16.80
C CYS A 242 14.22 4.57 15.38
N THR A 243 14.70 3.35 15.19
CA THR A 243 14.74 2.66 13.88
C THR A 243 13.36 2.27 13.34
N GLN A 244 12.29 2.41 14.15
CA GLN A 244 10.92 2.22 13.68
C GLN A 244 10.30 3.47 13.06
N CYS A 245 10.93 4.64 13.25
CA CYS A 245 10.48 5.92 12.70
C CYS A 245 11.51 6.60 11.77
N HIS A 246 12.79 6.20 11.86
CA HIS A 246 13.92 6.80 11.15
C HIS A 246 14.80 5.72 10.53
N LEU A 247 15.70 6.09 9.60
CA LEU A 247 16.58 5.11 8.95
C LEU A 247 17.51 4.43 9.94
N SER A 248 17.58 3.11 9.87
CA SER A 248 18.48 2.30 10.70
C SER A 248 19.91 2.44 10.20
N ALA A 249 20.86 2.66 11.11
CA ALA A 249 22.29 2.65 10.79
C ALA A 249 22.75 1.32 10.17
N ASP A 250 22.03 0.22 10.45
CA ASP A 250 22.26 -1.09 9.85
C ASP A 250 21.70 -1.21 8.40
N ARG A 251 21.18 -0.12 7.81
CA ARG A 251 20.40 -0.01 6.54
C ARG A 251 19.08 -0.77 6.47
N ASN A 252 18.80 -1.57 7.48
CA ASN A 252 17.97 -2.77 7.38
C ASN A 252 16.46 -2.55 7.56
N ASN A 253 15.96 -1.34 7.34
CA ASN A 253 14.57 -0.97 7.62
C ASN A 253 13.86 -0.26 6.45
N ASN A 254 14.37 -0.36 5.21
CA ASN A 254 13.76 0.29 4.04
C ASN A 254 12.27 -0.06 3.86
N ALA A 255 11.92 -1.34 3.94
CA ALA A 255 10.53 -1.80 3.83
C ALA A 255 9.66 -1.32 5.01
N ALA A 256 10.23 -1.21 6.21
CA ALA A 256 9.52 -0.70 7.38
C ALA A 256 9.25 0.80 7.23
N MET A 257 10.20 1.58 6.70
CA MET A 257 10.00 2.99 6.37
C MET A 257 8.97 3.18 5.26
N ALA A 258 8.98 2.35 4.21
CA ALA A 258 7.95 2.37 3.18
C ALA A 258 6.53 2.17 3.78
N GLN A 259 6.40 1.27 4.75
CA GLN A 259 5.15 1.09 5.48
C GLN A 259 4.84 2.29 6.38
N LEU A 260 5.80 2.77 7.16
CA LEU A 260 5.65 3.91 8.07
C LEU A 260 5.03 5.12 7.35
N LEU A 261 5.54 5.40 6.15
CA LEU A 261 5.17 6.54 5.31
C LEU A 261 3.92 6.31 4.45
N LEU A 262 3.23 5.17 4.59
CA LEU A 262 2.06 4.80 3.78
C LEU A 262 2.32 4.71 2.27
N LEU A 263 3.57 4.47 1.85
CA LEU A 263 3.95 4.24 0.46
C LEU A 263 3.54 2.84 -0.04
N GLY A 264 3.16 1.96 0.90
CA GLY A 264 2.80 0.57 0.65
C GLY A 264 4.03 -0.33 0.56
N THR A 265 3.84 -1.61 0.88
CA THR A 265 4.89 -2.63 0.83
C THR A 265 4.59 -3.73 -0.17
N ASN A 266 3.52 -3.61 -0.95
CA ASN A 266 3.01 -4.57 -1.92
C ASN A 266 2.65 -5.96 -1.36
N PHE A 267 2.92 -6.24 -0.09
CA PHE A 267 2.74 -7.55 0.54
C PHE A 267 1.27 -7.90 0.71
N VAL A 268 0.44 -6.93 1.09
CA VAL A 268 -1.00 -7.13 1.27
C VAL A 268 -1.79 -6.74 0.02
N ASN A 269 -1.18 -6.66 -1.17
CA ASN A 269 -1.92 -6.37 -2.39
C ASN A 269 -2.97 -7.45 -2.68
N PHE A 270 -3.95 -7.10 -3.50
CA PHE A 270 -5.10 -7.96 -3.79
C PHE A 270 -5.26 -8.21 -5.29
N VAL A 271 -4.92 -9.43 -5.70
CA VAL A 271 -5.09 -9.88 -7.09
C VAL A 271 -6.56 -10.17 -7.41
N GLY A 272 -7.27 -10.74 -6.44
CA GLY A 272 -8.68 -11.08 -6.56
C GLY A 272 -8.94 -12.48 -7.10
N PHE A 273 -10.14 -12.66 -7.64
CA PHE A 273 -10.74 -13.91 -8.11
C PHE A 273 -10.06 -14.39 -9.40
N ASN A 274 -9.67 -13.43 -10.25
CA ASN A 274 -8.97 -13.69 -11.51
C ASN A 274 -7.55 -13.11 -11.48
N VAL A 275 -6.59 -13.87 -12.00
CA VAL A 275 -5.31 -13.32 -12.45
C VAL A 275 -5.48 -12.80 -13.87
N TRP A 276 -5.03 -11.59 -14.11
CA TRP A 276 -5.05 -10.95 -15.43
C TRP A 276 -3.68 -11.10 -16.10
N LEU A 277 -3.66 -11.71 -17.29
CA LEU A 277 -2.47 -11.97 -18.07
C LEU A 277 -2.50 -11.20 -19.39
N GLY A 278 -1.32 -10.75 -19.81
CA GLY A 278 -1.03 -10.45 -21.21
C GLY A 278 -0.29 -11.61 -21.85
N LEU A 279 -0.76 -12.04 -23.02
CA LEU A 279 -0.21 -13.13 -23.83
C LEU A 279 0.33 -12.58 -25.17
N GLU A 280 0.98 -13.43 -25.96
CA GLU A 280 1.50 -13.06 -27.30
C GLU A 280 0.42 -12.62 -28.30
N ASP A 281 -0.85 -13.00 -28.08
CA ASP A 281 -1.96 -12.75 -29.00
C ASP A 281 -3.30 -12.46 -28.30
N ALA A 282 -3.28 -12.23 -26.99
CA ALA A 282 -4.50 -12.02 -26.20
C ALA A 282 -4.24 -11.40 -24.82
N VAL A 283 -5.31 -10.84 -24.25
CA VAL A 283 -5.46 -10.67 -22.81
C VAL A 283 -6.34 -11.78 -22.25
N SER A 284 -6.03 -12.21 -21.02
CA SER A 284 -6.70 -13.36 -20.40
C SER A 284 -6.98 -13.12 -18.91
N ALA A 285 -8.10 -13.66 -18.43
CA ALA A 285 -8.48 -13.72 -17.03
C ALA A 285 -8.62 -15.18 -16.62
N VAL A 286 -7.74 -15.67 -15.74
CA VAL A 286 -7.78 -17.04 -15.21
C VAL A 286 -8.29 -17.02 -13.78
N GLN A 287 -9.32 -17.80 -13.49
CA GLN A 287 -9.85 -17.92 -12.13
C GLN A 287 -8.85 -18.66 -11.24
N VAL A 288 -8.49 -18.06 -10.10
CA VAL A 288 -7.49 -18.62 -9.16
C VAL A 288 -8.02 -18.85 -7.75
N THR A 289 -9.23 -18.42 -7.43
CA THR A 289 -9.85 -18.67 -6.13
C THR A 289 -11.18 -19.39 -6.26
N GLU A 290 -11.64 -19.96 -5.14
CA GLU A 290 -13.05 -20.28 -4.95
C GLU A 290 -13.92 -19.02 -5.08
N TRP A 291 -15.22 -19.20 -5.31
CA TRP A 291 -16.17 -18.07 -5.29
C TRP A 291 -16.67 -17.76 -3.88
N ASP A 292 -17.02 -18.80 -3.12
CA ASP A 292 -17.61 -18.66 -1.80
C ASP A 292 -16.56 -18.19 -0.77
N GLU A 293 -17.04 -17.68 0.36
CA GLU A 293 -16.19 -17.25 1.47
C GLU A 293 -15.92 -18.40 2.46
N PRO A 294 -14.70 -18.54 3.00
CA PRO A 294 -13.53 -17.69 2.76
C PRO A 294 -12.93 -17.93 1.36
N GLN A 295 -12.68 -16.87 0.61
CA GLN A 295 -12.27 -16.96 -0.79
C GLN A 295 -10.84 -17.51 -0.98
N ALA A 296 -10.70 -18.82 -0.86
CA ALA A 296 -9.42 -19.52 -0.83
C ALA A 296 -8.81 -19.64 -2.24
N VAL A 297 -7.49 -19.44 -2.34
CA VAL A 297 -6.75 -19.72 -3.59
C VAL A 297 -6.78 -21.22 -3.86
N ILE A 298 -7.08 -21.61 -5.10
CA ILE A 298 -7.22 -23.01 -5.50
C ILE A 298 -5.85 -23.72 -5.39
N GLY A 299 -5.83 -24.86 -4.73
CA GLY A 299 -4.64 -25.64 -4.37
C GLY A 299 -3.96 -25.23 -3.07
N SER A 300 -4.42 -24.17 -2.40
CA SER A 300 -3.75 -23.64 -1.21
C SER A 300 -4.00 -24.43 0.08
N TYR A 301 -3.19 -24.15 1.09
CA TYR A 301 -3.40 -24.58 2.48
C TYR A 301 -4.82 -24.27 2.94
N LEU A 302 -5.31 -23.05 2.72
CA LEU A 302 -6.64 -22.65 3.17
C LEU A 302 -7.74 -23.46 2.48
N GLN A 303 -7.62 -23.68 1.15
CA GLN A 303 -8.60 -24.47 0.42
C GLN A 303 -8.66 -25.92 0.91
N ARG A 304 -7.52 -26.52 1.26
CA ARG A 304 -7.46 -27.88 1.82
C ARG A 304 -8.37 -28.07 3.04
N TYR A 305 -8.53 -27.04 3.87
CA TYR A 305 -9.36 -27.09 5.08
C TYR A 305 -10.75 -26.51 4.89
N ALA A 306 -10.90 -25.42 4.14
CA ALA A 306 -12.19 -24.77 3.91
C ALA A 306 -13.05 -25.50 2.86
N TYR A 307 -12.42 -26.11 1.86
CA TYR A 307 -13.08 -26.81 0.73
C TYR A 307 -12.39 -28.16 0.45
N PRO A 308 -12.42 -29.12 1.38
CA PRO A 308 -11.65 -30.36 1.28
C PRO A 308 -12.02 -31.22 0.06
N ASP A 309 -13.27 -31.19 -0.39
CA ASP A 309 -13.71 -31.88 -1.61
C ASP A 309 -13.14 -31.24 -2.87
N ASN A 310 -13.27 -29.91 -3.02
CA ASN A 310 -12.72 -29.16 -4.16
C ASN A 310 -11.20 -29.29 -4.23
N TYR A 311 -10.52 -29.24 -3.08
CA TYR A 311 -9.08 -29.46 -3.01
C TYR A 311 -8.70 -30.85 -3.53
N ARG A 312 -9.40 -31.92 -3.09
CA ARG A 312 -9.14 -33.28 -3.59
C ARG A 312 -9.39 -33.40 -5.10
N ALA A 313 -10.46 -32.77 -5.60
CA ALA A 313 -10.77 -32.74 -7.03
C ALA A 313 -9.67 -32.04 -7.83
N HIS A 314 -9.22 -30.87 -7.38
CA HIS A 314 -8.10 -30.12 -7.98
C HIS A 314 -6.82 -30.95 -8.02
N ARG A 315 -6.47 -31.63 -6.91
CA ARG A 315 -5.30 -32.53 -6.87
C ARG A 315 -5.45 -33.73 -7.81
N ALA A 316 -6.66 -34.30 -7.91
CA ALA A 316 -6.94 -35.40 -8.84
C ALA A 316 -6.87 -34.96 -10.31
N ASN A 317 -7.17 -33.69 -10.61
CA ASN A 317 -7.02 -33.07 -11.94
C ASN A 317 -5.56 -32.63 -12.23
N GLY A 318 -4.57 -33.13 -11.49
CA GLY A 318 -3.17 -32.75 -11.69
C GLY A 318 -2.86 -31.30 -11.30
N SER A 319 -3.70 -30.67 -10.45
CA SER A 319 -3.57 -29.27 -10.03
C SER A 319 -3.67 -28.26 -11.18
N ILE A 320 -4.51 -28.56 -12.17
CA ILE A 320 -4.79 -27.69 -13.32
C ILE A 320 -6.07 -26.87 -13.05
N LEU A 321 -5.98 -25.54 -13.18
CA LEU A 321 -7.12 -24.62 -13.12
C LEU A 321 -8.01 -24.79 -14.35
N GLU A 322 -9.32 -24.53 -14.20
CA GLU A 322 -10.30 -24.94 -15.21
C GLU A 322 -10.93 -23.78 -16.01
N GLN A 323 -10.88 -22.55 -15.49
CA GLN A 323 -11.64 -21.43 -16.04
C GLN A 323 -10.75 -20.30 -16.52
N GLU A 324 -10.90 -19.96 -17.80
CA GLU A 324 -10.28 -18.82 -18.46
C GLU A 324 -11.29 -18.05 -19.29
N HIS A 325 -11.11 -16.74 -19.32
CA HIS A 325 -11.76 -15.85 -20.27
C HIS A 325 -10.71 -15.08 -21.05
N ARG A 326 -10.71 -15.28 -22.37
CA ARG A 326 -9.70 -14.74 -23.30
C ARG A 326 -10.34 -13.76 -24.29
N HIS A 327 -9.60 -12.73 -24.66
CA HIS A 327 -9.94 -11.83 -25.75
C HIS A 327 -8.70 -11.57 -26.60
N ASP A 328 -8.85 -11.63 -27.93
CA ASP A 328 -7.76 -11.40 -28.86
C ASP A 328 -7.19 -9.98 -28.75
N SER A 329 -5.87 -9.87 -28.78
CA SER A 329 -5.12 -8.62 -28.66
C SER A 329 -3.83 -8.71 -29.47
N GLY A 330 -3.08 -7.61 -29.57
CA GLY A 330 -1.66 -7.71 -29.90
C GLY A 330 -0.87 -8.39 -28.77
N ALA A 331 0.45 -8.44 -28.92
CA ALA A 331 1.33 -9.00 -27.89
C ALA A 331 1.31 -8.12 -26.62
N ALA A 332 0.53 -8.54 -25.63
CA ALA A 332 0.29 -7.78 -24.40
C ALA A 332 1.47 -7.95 -23.42
N GLY A 333 2.55 -7.19 -23.65
CA GLY A 333 3.78 -7.25 -22.86
C GLY A 333 3.68 -6.61 -21.47
N CYS A 334 2.61 -5.86 -21.20
CA CYS A 334 2.37 -5.20 -19.92
C CYS A 334 0.88 -4.87 -19.80
N VAL A 335 0.26 -5.31 -18.71
CA VAL A 335 -1.16 -5.11 -18.42
C VAL A 335 -1.35 -4.58 -17.00
N GLN A 336 -2.34 -3.72 -16.79
CA GLN A 336 -2.67 -3.18 -15.47
C GLN A 336 -4.19 -3.06 -15.32
N LEU A 337 -4.76 -3.76 -14.34
CA LEU A 337 -6.14 -3.61 -13.92
C LEU A 337 -6.27 -2.40 -12.99
N ARG A 338 -7.30 -1.57 -13.21
CA ARG A 338 -7.77 -0.59 -12.23
C ARG A 338 -9.29 -0.50 -12.28
N GLY A 339 -9.94 -0.92 -11.21
CA GLY A 339 -11.41 -0.96 -11.14
C GLY A 339 -11.97 -1.93 -12.18
N GLU A 340 -12.80 -1.42 -13.08
CA GLU A 340 -13.46 -2.20 -14.13
C GLU A 340 -12.71 -2.25 -15.46
N TYR A 341 -11.56 -1.57 -15.56
CA TYR A 341 -10.80 -1.44 -16.80
C TYR A 341 -9.43 -2.11 -16.71
N LEU A 342 -9.09 -2.90 -17.73
CA LEU A 342 -7.78 -3.48 -17.94
C LEU A 342 -7.05 -2.70 -19.03
N TYR A 343 -5.96 -2.05 -18.67
CA TYR A 343 -5.10 -1.28 -19.56
C TYR A 343 -4.00 -2.20 -20.10
N ALA A 344 -3.80 -2.26 -21.41
CA ALA A 344 -2.83 -3.16 -22.04
C ALA A 344 -1.94 -2.41 -23.05
N ALA A 345 -0.62 -2.59 -22.93
CA ALA A 345 0.34 -2.23 -23.96
C ALA A 345 0.59 -3.44 -24.87
N GLU A 346 0.19 -3.32 -26.13
CA GLU A 346 0.09 -4.42 -27.10
C GLU A 346 1.19 -4.37 -28.18
N GLY A 347 2.33 -3.73 -27.89
CA GLY A 347 3.44 -3.61 -28.83
C GLY A 347 3.05 -2.76 -30.04
N ALA A 348 3.27 -3.31 -31.23
CA ALA A 348 2.98 -2.64 -32.50
C ALA A 348 1.48 -2.36 -32.73
N ASP A 349 0.59 -3.00 -31.98
CA ASP A 349 -0.86 -2.72 -32.02
C ASP A 349 -1.27 -1.53 -31.13
N GLY A 350 -0.31 -0.92 -30.44
CA GLY A 350 -0.50 0.26 -29.59
C GLY A 350 -1.01 -0.08 -28.20
N VAL A 351 -1.87 0.77 -27.65
CA VAL A 351 -2.49 0.57 -26.32
C VAL A 351 -3.99 0.33 -26.49
N ARG A 352 -4.55 -0.56 -25.66
CA ARG A 352 -5.99 -0.77 -25.58
C ARG A 352 -6.46 -0.83 -24.13
N VAL A 353 -7.64 -0.26 -23.87
CA VAL A 353 -8.32 -0.40 -22.57
C VAL A 353 -9.55 -1.30 -22.74
N TYR A 354 -9.62 -2.37 -21.97
CA TYR A 354 -10.71 -3.33 -22.00
C TYR A 354 -11.65 -3.09 -20.82
N ASP A 355 -12.96 -3.09 -21.08
CA ASP A 355 -13.96 -3.24 -20.03
C ASP A 355 -14.02 -4.72 -19.61
N VAL A 356 -13.75 -4.96 -18.33
CA VAL A 356 -13.68 -6.28 -17.72
C VAL A 356 -14.70 -6.48 -16.60
N ALA A 357 -15.66 -5.57 -16.44
CA ALA A 357 -16.72 -5.67 -15.42
C ALA A 357 -17.51 -6.99 -15.53
N ASN A 358 -17.67 -7.48 -16.77
CA ASN A 358 -18.50 -8.64 -17.09
C ASN A 358 -17.76 -9.99 -17.05
N VAL A 359 -16.53 -10.02 -16.53
CA VAL A 359 -15.69 -11.23 -16.56
C VAL A 359 -16.37 -12.44 -15.92
N ALA A 360 -17.16 -12.27 -14.86
CA ALA A 360 -17.87 -13.37 -14.19
C ALA A 360 -19.39 -13.41 -14.46
N ASN A 361 -19.91 -12.58 -15.36
CA ASN A 361 -21.34 -12.22 -15.41
C ASN A 361 -22.32 -13.36 -15.78
N LYS A 362 -21.91 -14.34 -16.60
CA LYS A 362 -22.71 -15.39 -17.29
C LYS A 362 -23.78 -14.91 -18.29
N GLY A 363 -24.49 -13.81 -18.01
CA GLY A 363 -25.48 -13.22 -18.93
C GLY A 363 -24.84 -12.51 -20.14
N PHE A 364 -23.55 -12.21 -20.05
CA PHE A 364 -22.76 -11.65 -21.15
C PHE A 364 -22.01 -12.74 -21.91
N SER A 365 -22.09 -12.80 -23.24
CA SER A 365 -21.33 -13.80 -24.02
C SER A 365 -19.84 -13.46 -24.12
N GLN A 366 -19.53 -12.21 -24.47
CA GLN A 366 -18.15 -11.73 -24.58
C GLN A 366 -17.66 -11.22 -23.22
N ARG A 367 -16.75 -11.96 -22.60
CA ARG A 367 -16.36 -11.85 -21.18
C ARG A 367 -15.51 -10.62 -20.84
N ILE A 368 -14.75 -10.15 -21.82
CA ILE A 368 -13.81 -9.02 -21.81
C ILE A 368 -14.15 -8.22 -23.06
N VAL A 369 -14.31 -6.91 -22.98
CA VAL A 369 -14.89 -6.11 -24.07
C VAL A 369 -13.94 -4.99 -24.48
N GLY A 370 -13.54 -4.95 -25.75
CA GLY A 370 -12.78 -3.82 -26.31
C GLY A 370 -13.66 -2.67 -26.81
N ALA A 371 -14.77 -2.97 -27.48
CA ALA A 371 -15.77 -1.98 -27.91
C ALA A 371 -17.16 -2.64 -27.97
N PRO A 372 -18.11 -2.32 -27.07
CA PRO A 372 -19.36 -3.08 -26.91
C PRO A 372 -20.35 -2.95 -28.07
N PHE A 373 -20.27 -1.88 -28.88
CA PHE A 373 -21.26 -1.59 -29.92
C PHE A 373 -20.63 -1.26 -31.28
N SER A 374 -19.82 -0.21 -31.32
CA SER A 374 -19.18 0.32 -32.53
C SER A 374 -18.06 1.29 -32.14
N PRO A 375 -16.96 1.39 -32.92
CA PRO A 375 -15.95 2.43 -32.75
C PRO A 375 -16.50 3.86 -32.79
N LEU A 376 -17.72 4.07 -33.32
CA LEU A 376 -18.39 5.37 -33.33
C LEU A 376 -18.97 5.79 -31.97
N GLY A 377 -19.17 4.84 -31.04
CA GLY A 377 -19.74 5.11 -29.71
C GLY A 377 -18.79 4.82 -28.54
N HIS A 378 -17.74 4.03 -28.77
CA HIS A 378 -16.66 3.74 -27.81
C HIS A 378 -15.45 3.28 -28.63
N ASP A 379 -14.32 3.97 -28.50
CA ASP A 379 -13.02 3.47 -28.99
C ASP A 379 -11.93 3.73 -27.95
N SER A 380 -11.56 2.66 -27.25
CA SER A 380 -10.54 2.66 -26.20
C SER A 380 -9.13 2.34 -26.73
N ARG A 381 -8.96 2.28 -28.06
CA ARG A 381 -7.67 2.04 -28.70
C ARG A 381 -6.92 3.34 -28.87
N LEU A 382 -5.65 3.30 -28.52
CA LEU A 382 -4.70 4.37 -28.74
C LEU A 382 -3.60 3.82 -29.66
N PRO A 383 -3.60 4.20 -30.95
CA PRO A 383 -2.51 3.81 -31.85
C PRO A 383 -1.18 4.29 -31.27
N SER A 384 -0.16 3.42 -31.27
CA SER A 384 1.25 3.79 -31.10
C SER A 384 2.14 2.86 -31.91
N ARG A 385 3.39 3.26 -32.12
CA ARG A 385 4.29 2.53 -33.02
C ARG A 385 4.83 1.24 -32.41
N ASP A 386 5.03 1.21 -31.09
CA ASP A 386 5.50 0.02 -30.34
C ASP A 386 5.35 0.21 -28.82
N ALA A 387 4.12 0.17 -28.28
CA ALA A 387 3.85 0.34 -26.85
C ALA A 387 4.41 -0.83 -26.03
N THR A 388 5.35 -0.55 -25.12
CA THR A 388 6.05 -1.59 -24.35
C THR A 388 5.49 -1.78 -22.94
N CYS A 389 5.03 -0.71 -22.28
CA CYS A 389 4.39 -0.81 -20.98
C CYS A 389 3.51 0.39 -20.66
N ILE A 390 2.64 0.21 -19.66
CA ILE A 390 1.71 1.21 -19.14
C ILE A 390 1.78 1.23 -17.63
N ALA A 391 1.94 2.42 -17.05
CA ALA A 391 1.89 2.67 -15.63
C ALA A 391 0.78 3.67 -15.32
N LEU A 392 0.06 3.40 -14.23
CA LEU A 392 -0.90 4.31 -13.63
C LEU A 392 -0.27 4.88 -12.34
N PRO A 393 -0.46 6.17 -12.01
CA PRO A 393 0.06 6.74 -10.75
C PRO A 393 -0.43 6.00 -9.51
N THR A 394 -1.57 5.33 -9.63
CA THR A 394 -2.06 4.34 -8.67
C THR A 394 -2.92 3.29 -9.39
N ASN A 395 -2.87 2.05 -8.92
CA ASN A 395 -3.80 0.99 -9.32
C ASN A 395 -5.10 0.99 -8.49
N GLN A 396 -5.21 1.88 -7.50
CA GLN A 396 -6.45 2.08 -6.75
C GLN A 396 -7.45 2.89 -7.59
N PRO A 397 -8.74 2.54 -7.59
CA PRO A 397 -9.77 3.35 -8.23
C PRO A 397 -9.83 4.75 -7.62
N ILE A 398 -9.72 5.77 -8.46
CA ILE A 398 -9.78 7.20 -8.09
C ILE A 398 -10.57 7.97 -9.16
N HIS A 399 -10.99 9.18 -8.84
CA HIS A 399 -11.66 10.10 -9.77
C HIS A 399 -11.33 11.57 -9.41
N PRO A 400 -10.20 12.12 -9.90
CA PRO A 400 -9.74 13.46 -9.54
C PRO A 400 -10.73 14.60 -9.80
N PRO A 401 -11.54 14.61 -10.88
CA PRO A 401 -12.63 15.59 -11.04
C PRO A 401 -13.64 15.70 -9.88
N LYS A 402 -13.88 14.63 -9.09
CA LYS A 402 -14.76 14.71 -7.90
C LYS A 402 -14.12 15.48 -6.73
N ASN A 403 -12.80 15.63 -6.74
CA ASN A 403 -12.03 16.27 -5.68
C ASN A 403 -11.95 17.78 -5.90
N GLN A 404 -13.09 18.46 -6.06
CA GLN A 404 -13.13 19.90 -6.36
C GLN A 404 -14.27 20.60 -5.61
N GLY A 405 -14.29 21.93 -5.64
CA GLY A 405 -15.34 22.74 -5.03
C GLY A 405 -15.24 22.89 -3.50
N GLU A 406 -16.10 23.74 -2.94
CA GLU A 406 -16.08 24.13 -1.52
C GLU A 406 -16.28 22.92 -0.58
N LEU A 407 -17.20 22.03 -0.91
CA LEU A 407 -17.48 20.85 -0.09
C LEU A 407 -16.24 19.97 0.09
N MET A 408 -15.45 19.73 -0.96
CA MET A 408 -14.27 18.87 -0.86
C MET A 408 -13.06 19.64 -0.32
N ARG A 409 -12.81 20.86 -0.81
CA ARG A 409 -11.58 21.62 -0.50
C ARG A 409 -11.63 22.40 0.80
N VAL A 410 -12.79 22.89 1.19
CA VAL A 410 -12.95 23.79 2.34
C VAL A 410 -13.64 23.07 3.49
N ASP A 411 -14.78 22.43 3.23
CA ASP A 411 -15.54 21.76 4.27
C ASP A 411 -14.87 20.46 4.70
N ASN A 412 -14.56 19.55 3.77
CA ASN A 412 -13.90 18.30 4.09
C ASN A 412 -12.38 18.44 4.28
N GLN A 413 -11.77 19.51 3.73
CA GLN A 413 -10.33 19.80 3.77
C GLN A 413 -9.46 18.72 3.09
N GLU A 414 -9.97 18.16 2.00
CA GLU A 414 -9.29 17.12 1.22
C GLU A 414 -8.10 17.71 0.45
N GLN A 415 -6.99 16.98 0.44
CA GLN A 415 -5.79 17.38 -0.28
C GLN A 415 -6.00 17.33 -1.80
N PRO A 416 -5.36 18.21 -2.59
CA PRO A 416 -5.46 18.15 -4.03
C PRO A 416 -4.76 16.95 -4.62
N PHE A 417 -5.46 16.27 -5.54
CA PHE A 417 -4.81 15.37 -6.48
C PHE A 417 -3.80 16.15 -7.30
N HIS A 418 -2.61 15.58 -7.41
CA HIS A 418 -1.64 16.02 -8.39
C HIS A 418 -2.20 15.84 -9.82
N PRO A 419 -1.94 16.75 -10.77
CA PRO A 419 -2.46 16.63 -12.15
C PRO A 419 -2.11 15.33 -12.87
N LEU A 420 -0.99 14.69 -12.48
CA LEU A 420 -0.56 13.40 -13.05
C LEU A 420 -1.62 12.29 -12.90
N TYR A 421 -2.45 12.32 -11.86
CA TYR A 421 -3.48 11.30 -11.60
C TYR A 421 -4.58 11.22 -12.67
N ASN A 422 -4.65 12.21 -13.57
CA ASN A 422 -5.54 12.18 -14.73
C ASN A 422 -5.01 11.31 -15.87
N TYR A 423 -3.73 10.93 -15.85
CA TYR A 423 -3.05 10.33 -17.00
C TYR A 423 -2.60 8.90 -16.75
N ALA A 424 -2.70 8.07 -17.80
CA ALA A 424 -1.87 6.88 -17.94
C ALA A 424 -0.54 7.29 -18.57
N VAL A 425 0.57 6.70 -18.08
CA VAL A 425 1.92 6.92 -18.57
C VAL A 425 2.37 5.68 -19.32
N ILE A 426 2.68 5.83 -20.61
CA ILE A 426 3.00 4.72 -21.51
C ILE A 426 4.43 4.88 -22.00
N SER A 427 5.20 3.80 -21.91
CA SER A 427 6.49 3.69 -22.59
C SER A 427 6.28 3.08 -23.98
N ASP A 428 6.88 3.68 -24.99
CA ASP A 428 6.89 3.22 -26.37
C ASP A 428 8.35 3.11 -26.86
N ARG A 429 8.68 2.00 -27.51
CA ARG A 429 10.05 1.71 -27.93
C ARG A 429 10.58 2.71 -28.97
N ILE A 430 9.70 3.30 -29.76
CA ILE A 430 10.02 4.16 -30.89
C ILE A 430 9.66 5.63 -30.62
N GLU A 431 8.51 5.88 -30.01
CA GLU A 431 7.97 7.22 -29.76
C GLU A 431 8.38 7.80 -28.39
N GLY A 432 8.94 6.99 -27.49
CA GLY A 432 9.37 7.41 -26.16
C GLY A 432 8.24 7.36 -25.14
N LEU A 433 7.85 8.52 -24.59
CA LEU A 433 6.81 8.64 -23.56
C LEU A 433 5.50 9.12 -24.17
N ILE A 434 4.39 8.47 -23.83
CA ILE A 434 3.03 8.89 -24.22
C ILE A 434 2.19 9.07 -22.96
N LEU A 435 1.44 10.18 -22.88
CA LEU A 435 0.44 10.39 -21.83
C LEU A 435 -0.96 10.40 -22.45
N VAL A 436 -1.91 9.79 -21.75
CA VAL A 436 -3.32 9.68 -22.17
C VAL A 436 -4.21 10.04 -20.99
N ASP A 437 -5.16 10.96 -21.19
CA ASP A 437 -6.19 11.21 -20.17
C ASP A 437 -7.14 10.01 -20.10
N ILE A 438 -7.36 9.52 -18.89
CA ILE A 438 -8.13 8.31 -18.61
C ILE A 438 -9.34 8.57 -17.70
N ASN A 439 -9.70 9.83 -17.47
CA ASN A 439 -10.81 10.19 -16.58
C ASN A 439 -12.18 9.75 -17.12
N THR A 440 -12.33 9.64 -18.44
CA THR A 440 -13.53 9.11 -19.12
C THR A 440 -13.92 7.73 -18.55
N PHE A 441 -12.93 6.89 -18.19
CA PHE A 441 -13.17 5.59 -17.59
C PHE A 441 -13.55 5.63 -16.09
N SER A 442 -13.81 6.80 -15.52
CA SER A 442 -14.14 6.96 -14.10
C SER A 442 -15.36 7.83 -13.83
N ASP A 443 -15.93 8.46 -14.87
CA ASP A 443 -17.06 9.38 -14.75
C ASP A 443 -18.43 8.68 -14.84
N GLY A 444 -18.47 7.45 -15.37
CA GLY A 444 -19.67 6.64 -15.54
C GLY A 444 -20.45 6.91 -16.83
N ASP A 445 -19.92 7.71 -17.75
CA ASP A 445 -20.52 8.00 -19.05
C ASP A 445 -19.90 7.15 -20.16
N LEU A 446 -20.55 6.02 -20.48
CA LEU A 446 -20.07 5.12 -21.53
C LEU A 446 -20.09 5.74 -22.93
N ALA A 447 -20.80 6.85 -23.15
CA ALA A 447 -20.88 7.50 -24.45
C ALA A 447 -19.65 8.35 -24.79
N ASN A 448 -18.75 8.59 -23.82
CA ASN A 448 -17.57 9.43 -24.00
C ASN A 448 -16.24 8.66 -23.90
N ASN A 449 -16.28 7.32 -23.80
CA ASN A 449 -15.13 6.41 -23.71
C ASN A 449 -14.27 6.40 -24.99
N PHE A 450 -13.59 7.52 -25.23
CA PHE A 450 -12.64 7.75 -26.30
C PHE A 450 -11.33 8.22 -25.71
N VAL A 451 -10.24 7.56 -26.09
CA VAL A 451 -8.90 7.93 -25.64
C VAL A 451 -8.16 8.73 -26.70
N ALA A 452 -7.47 9.78 -26.25
CA ALA A 452 -6.62 10.59 -27.10
C ALA A 452 -5.29 10.84 -26.40
N ARG A 453 -4.22 10.95 -27.20
CA ARG A 453 -2.90 11.33 -26.69
C ARG A 453 -2.97 12.77 -26.17
N ALA A 454 -2.62 12.95 -24.90
CA ALA A 454 -2.38 14.26 -24.32
C ALA A 454 -0.96 14.75 -24.63
N LEU A 455 0.00 13.82 -24.69
CA LEU A 455 1.40 14.09 -25.02
C LEU A 455 2.04 12.89 -25.74
N THR A 456 2.97 13.18 -26.64
CA THR A 456 4.00 12.22 -27.10
C THR A 456 5.35 12.95 -27.07
N TRP A 457 6.33 12.37 -26.40
CA TRP A 457 7.61 13.02 -26.13
C TRP A 457 8.75 12.01 -26.10
N ASP A 458 9.75 12.21 -26.96
CA ASP A 458 10.87 11.28 -27.14
C ASP A 458 12.10 11.61 -26.27
N GLY A 459 12.05 12.72 -25.53
CA GLY A 459 13.17 13.21 -24.71
C GLY A 459 14.41 13.52 -25.54
N GLY A 460 14.28 13.96 -26.79
CA GLY A 460 15.42 14.17 -27.69
C GLY A 460 16.08 12.84 -28.11
N GLY A 461 15.28 11.77 -28.17
CA GLY A 461 15.72 10.41 -28.51
C GLY A 461 16.38 9.64 -27.37
N VAL A 462 16.48 10.20 -26.15
CA VAL A 462 17.04 9.51 -24.98
C VAL A 462 16.15 8.32 -24.58
N LEU A 463 14.83 8.43 -24.78
CA LEU A 463 13.85 7.39 -24.47
C LEU A 463 13.73 6.29 -25.53
N ALA A 464 14.50 6.36 -26.62
CA ALA A 464 14.51 5.31 -27.63
C ALA A 464 14.85 3.95 -27.01
N GLY A 465 14.09 2.92 -27.36
CA GLY A 465 14.26 1.59 -26.79
C GLY A 465 13.61 1.42 -25.41
N ALA A 466 12.69 2.28 -24.98
CA ALA A 466 11.99 2.12 -23.70
C ALA A 466 11.22 0.79 -23.63
N ARG A 467 11.39 0.05 -22.54
CA ARG A 467 10.84 -1.31 -22.32
C ARG A 467 9.87 -1.38 -21.14
N HIS A 468 10.11 -0.59 -20.10
CA HIS A 468 9.32 -0.63 -18.87
C HIS A 468 9.28 0.74 -18.23
N VAL A 469 8.18 1.05 -17.54
CA VAL A 469 8.01 2.29 -16.78
C VAL A 469 7.45 1.97 -15.39
N THR A 470 8.05 2.57 -14.37
CA THR A 470 7.54 2.57 -12.99
C THR A 470 7.35 4.01 -12.53
N LEU A 471 6.30 4.30 -11.77
CA LEU A 471 6.07 5.61 -11.20
C LEU A 471 6.41 5.62 -9.70
N GLY A 472 7.09 6.68 -9.26
CA GLY A 472 7.26 7.05 -7.86
C GLY A 472 6.83 8.51 -7.68
N GLY A 473 5.60 8.72 -7.23
CA GLY A 473 4.94 10.03 -7.32
C GLY A 473 4.92 10.54 -8.75
N TYR A 474 5.37 11.78 -8.96
CA TYR A 474 5.51 12.35 -10.30
C TYR A 474 6.82 11.99 -11.03
N TYR A 475 7.70 11.16 -10.46
CA TYR A 475 8.86 10.66 -11.17
C TYR A 475 8.54 9.37 -11.93
N ALA A 476 8.85 9.34 -13.23
CA ALA A 476 8.79 8.15 -14.05
C ALA A 476 10.19 7.56 -14.26
N TYR A 477 10.37 6.31 -13.86
CA TYR A 477 11.58 5.52 -14.02
C TYR A 477 11.44 4.63 -15.25
N LEU A 478 12.00 5.05 -16.37
CA LEU A 478 11.96 4.33 -17.64
C LEU A 478 13.21 3.47 -17.82
N MET A 479 13.02 2.15 -17.95
CA MET A 479 14.07 1.25 -18.37
C MET A 479 14.16 1.26 -19.89
N THR A 480 15.34 1.57 -20.41
CA THR A 480 15.66 1.55 -21.85
C THR A 480 16.80 0.57 -22.10
N GLU A 481 17.08 0.27 -23.37
CA GLU A 481 18.24 -0.55 -23.74
C GLU A 481 19.58 0.05 -23.30
N ARG A 482 19.65 1.38 -23.18
CA ARG A 482 20.88 2.12 -22.87
C ARG A 482 21.04 2.48 -21.40
N GLY A 483 20.01 2.30 -20.59
CA GLY A 483 20.03 2.75 -19.21
C GLY A 483 18.66 3.06 -18.60
N LEU A 484 18.71 3.47 -17.35
CA LEU A 484 17.58 4.03 -16.62
C LEU A 484 17.49 5.53 -16.94
N VAL A 485 16.32 5.98 -17.39
CA VAL A 485 16.01 7.39 -17.59
C VAL A 485 14.95 7.80 -16.57
N ILE A 486 15.26 8.81 -15.77
CA ILE A 486 14.33 9.37 -14.79
C ILE A 486 13.72 10.64 -15.38
N VAL A 487 12.40 10.67 -15.48
CA VAL A 487 11.64 11.80 -16.03
C VAL A 487 10.78 12.39 -14.91
N ASN A 488 10.90 13.69 -14.70
CA ASN A 488 10.02 14.45 -13.83
C ASN A 488 8.74 14.86 -14.59
N LEU A 489 7.58 14.50 -14.03
CA LEU A 489 6.23 14.75 -14.53
C LEU A 489 5.39 15.61 -13.55
N ASP A 490 6.03 16.44 -12.71
CA ASP A 490 5.35 17.38 -11.79
C ASP A 490 4.42 18.33 -12.58
N ILE A 491 4.84 18.71 -13.78
CA ILE A 491 3.98 19.28 -14.82
C ILE A 491 3.84 18.22 -15.93
N PRO A 492 2.78 17.39 -15.94
CA PRO A 492 2.74 16.18 -16.78
C PRO A 492 2.92 16.43 -18.29
N LEU A 493 2.43 17.57 -18.79
CA LEU A 493 2.52 17.93 -20.21
C LEU A 493 3.82 18.66 -20.58
N GLU A 494 4.70 18.91 -19.61
CA GLU A 494 6.03 19.51 -19.79
C GLU A 494 7.11 18.60 -19.15
N PRO A 495 7.28 17.35 -19.63
CA PRO A 495 8.20 16.40 -19.03
C PRO A 495 9.64 16.89 -19.10
N LYS A 496 10.42 16.58 -18.06
CA LYS A 496 11.85 16.93 -17.97
C LYS A 496 12.67 15.70 -17.64
N ILE A 497 13.79 15.52 -18.34
CA ILE A 497 14.77 14.50 -17.94
C ILE A 497 15.44 15.00 -16.66
N SER A 498 15.27 14.27 -15.56
CA SER A 498 15.98 14.52 -14.30
C SER A 498 17.37 13.89 -14.34
N ALA A 499 17.46 12.63 -14.78
CA ALA A 499 18.72 11.91 -14.80
C ALA A 499 18.74 10.80 -15.86
N VAL A 500 19.94 10.44 -16.29
CA VAL A 500 20.21 9.27 -17.14
C VAL A 500 21.34 8.48 -16.50
N LEU A 501 21.06 7.26 -16.09
CA LEU A 501 22.03 6.34 -15.51
C LEU A 501 22.30 5.21 -16.52
N PRO A 502 23.52 5.13 -17.10
CA PRO A 502 23.88 4.06 -18.02
C PRO A 502 23.77 2.68 -17.35
N LEU A 503 23.13 1.74 -18.04
CA LEU A 503 23.02 0.33 -17.62
C LEU A 503 23.21 -0.56 -18.84
N ASP A 504 23.60 -1.81 -18.62
CA ASP A 504 23.77 -2.78 -19.69
C ASP A 504 22.46 -3.56 -19.94
N GLY A 505 21.66 -3.09 -20.90
CA GLY A 505 20.45 -3.81 -21.33
C GLY A 505 19.35 -3.85 -20.28
N GLY A 506 18.94 -2.70 -19.75
CA GLY A 506 17.85 -2.61 -18.77
C GLY A 506 16.55 -3.27 -19.25
N TYR A 507 15.87 -3.97 -18.34
CA TYR A 507 14.61 -4.68 -18.64
C TYR A 507 13.44 -4.14 -17.82
N ALA A 508 13.46 -4.29 -16.49
CA ALA A 508 12.36 -3.89 -15.63
C ALA A 508 12.86 -3.17 -14.37
N SER A 509 11.92 -2.52 -13.68
CA SER A 509 12.17 -1.75 -12.48
C SER A 509 11.03 -1.94 -11.48
N ALA A 510 11.34 -1.86 -10.18
CA ALA A 510 10.36 -1.87 -9.09
C ALA A 510 10.86 -0.96 -7.96
N LEU A 511 10.03 0.00 -7.55
CA LEU A 511 10.37 0.98 -6.51
C LEU A 511 9.88 0.51 -5.14
N GLN A 512 10.72 0.67 -4.11
CA GLN A 512 10.29 0.65 -2.72
C GLN A 512 11.05 1.72 -1.94
N PHE A 513 10.33 2.79 -1.58
CA PHE A 513 10.88 3.91 -0.83
C PHE A 513 12.13 4.50 -1.51
N ARG A 514 13.32 4.37 -0.92
CA ARG A 514 14.56 4.99 -1.41
C ARG A 514 15.24 4.23 -2.56
N TYR A 515 14.92 2.95 -2.74
CA TYR A 515 15.65 2.11 -3.69
C TYR A 515 14.77 1.66 -4.84
N LEU A 516 15.33 1.80 -6.04
CA LEU A 516 14.81 1.20 -7.27
C LEU A 516 15.57 -0.09 -7.53
N PHE A 517 14.84 -1.21 -7.49
CA PHE A 517 15.37 -2.51 -7.88
C PHE A 517 15.17 -2.66 -9.39
N ILE A 518 16.24 -3.01 -10.10
CA ILE A 518 16.23 -3.11 -11.56
C ILE A 518 16.74 -4.48 -12.01
N THR A 519 16.35 -4.87 -13.21
CA THR A 519 16.94 -6.01 -13.91
C THR A 519 17.63 -5.58 -15.18
N ASP A 520 18.78 -6.19 -15.44
CA ASP A 520 19.64 -5.93 -16.59
C ASP A 520 20.21 -7.25 -17.14
N SER A 521 21.15 -7.17 -18.09
CA SER A 521 21.78 -8.35 -18.72
C SER A 521 22.53 -9.27 -17.72
N THR A 522 22.87 -8.77 -16.53
CA THR A 522 23.71 -9.44 -15.53
C THR A 522 22.92 -10.02 -14.35
N GLY A 523 21.70 -9.52 -14.12
CA GLY A 523 20.84 -9.99 -13.04
C GLY A 523 20.00 -8.87 -12.44
N MET A 524 19.81 -8.92 -11.11
CA MET A 524 19.16 -7.83 -10.36
C MET A 524 20.22 -6.89 -9.79
N ARG A 525 20.01 -5.57 -9.92
CA ARG A 525 20.84 -4.50 -9.34
C ARG A 525 19.98 -3.52 -8.54
N VAL A 526 20.63 -2.70 -7.72
CA VAL A 526 19.96 -1.70 -6.88
C VAL A 526 20.49 -0.31 -7.18
N VAL A 527 19.56 0.63 -7.38
CA VAL A 527 19.84 2.06 -7.56
C VAL A 527 19.24 2.81 -6.38
N ASP A 528 20.05 3.62 -5.70
CA ASP A 528 19.56 4.61 -4.74
C ASP A 528 18.95 5.78 -5.51
N VAL A 529 17.66 6.03 -5.28
CA VAL A 529 16.86 7.10 -5.90
C VAL A 529 16.29 8.04 -4.82
N THR A 530 16.95 8.12 -3.67
CA THR A 530 16.61 9.09 -2.61
C THR A 530 16.56 10.50 -3.15
N ASP A 531 17.51 10.85 -4.01
CA ASP A 531 17.47 12.03 -4.87
C ASP A 531 17.30 11.57 -6.34
N PRO A 532 16.09 11.64 -6.91
CA PRO A 532 15.84 11.26 -8.30
C PRO A 532 16.57 12.12 -9.34
N GLU A 533 17.08 13.29 -8.97
CA GLU A 533 17.92 14.13 -9.85
C GLU A 533 19.38 13.65 -9.88
N ASN A 534 19.82 12.96 -8.83
CA ASN A 534 21.18 12.41 -8.71
C ASN A 534 21.15 10.92 -8.29
N PRO A 535 20.56 10.02 -9.12
CA PRO A 535 20.48 8.60 -8.78
C PRO A 535 21.85 7.94 -8.80
N VAL A 536 22.08 6.99 -7.87
CA VAL A 536 23.37 6.31 -7.71
C VAL A 536 23.19 4.80 -7.81
N LEU A 537 23.90 4.15 -8.74
CA LEU A 537 24.01 2.69 -8.75
C LEU A 537 24.80 2.24 -7.51
N VAL A 538 24.18 1.44 -6.64
CA VAL A 538 24.83 1.00 -5.40
C VAL A 538 25.88 -0.06 -5.73
N GLU A 539 27.14 0.24 -5.44
CA GLU A 539 28.26 -0.65 -5.76
C GLU A 539 28.16 -1.98 -5.00
N GLY A 540 28.35 -3.10 -5.69
CA GLY A 540 28.24 -4.44 -5.11
C GLY A 540 26.82 -4.91 -4.78
N ALA A 541 25.81 -4.04 -4.81
CA ALA A 541 24.42 -4.38 -4.53
C ALA A 541 23.74 -5.03 -5.75
N GLY A 542 23.94 -6.34 -5.90
CA GLY A 542 23.31 -7.10 -6.97
C GLY A 542 23.36 -8.61 -6.78
N VAL A 543 22.47 -9.30 -7.48
CA VAL A 543 22.41 -10.76 -7.53
C VAL A 543 22.47 -11.19 -8.99
N SER A 544 23.51 -11.95 -9.33
CA SER A 544 23.69 -12.45 -10.69
C SER A 544 22.65 -13.50 -11.06
N LEU A 545 21.98 -13.29 -12.19
CA LEU A 545 20.97 -14.19 -12.76
C LEU A 545 21.18 -14.24 -14.27
N ARG A 546 20.98 -15.40 -14.91
CA ARG A 546 21.27 -15.56 -16.34
C ARG A 546 20.24 -14.87 -17.22
N GLU A 547 18.98 -14.86 -16.78
CA GLU A 547 17.85 -14.33 -17.54
C GLU A 547 16.91 -13.54 -16.62
N ALA A 548 17.40 -12.48 -15.96
CA ALA A 548 16.54 -11.63 -15.13
C ALA A 548 15.58 -10.82 -16.01
N ARG A 549 14.28 -11.03 -15.83
CA ARG A 549 13.21 -10.33 -16.57
C ARG A 549 12.46 -9.39 -15.64
N LYS A 550 11.14 -9.47 -15.55
CA LYS A 550 10.38 -8.62 -14.62
C LYS A 550 10.56 -9.08 -13.18
N LEU A 551 10.37 -8.13 -12.28
CA LEU A 551 10.52 -8.33 -10.84
C LEU A 551 9.39 -7.66 -10.07
N TYR A 552 9.13 -8.19 -8.88
CA TYR A 552 8.17 -7.66 -7.93
C TYR A 552 8.80 -7.58 -6.55
N VAL A 553 8.62 -6.46 -5.86
CA VAL A 553 9.17 -6.24 -4.53
C VAL A 553 8.03 -6.23 -3.52
N ALA A 554 8.09 -7.13 -2.53
CA ALA A 554 7.10 -7.18 -1.45
C ALA A 554 7.80 -7.28 -0.09
N ARG A 555 7.59 -6.26 0.77
CA ARG A 555 8.36 -6.04 2.00
C ARG A 555 9.86 -6.23 1.77
N THR A 556 10.48 -7.24 2.35
CA THR A 556 11.94 -7.40 2.39
C THR A 556 12.41 -8.47 1.41
N TYR A 557 11.59 -8.81 0.42
CA TYR A 557 11.94 -9.75 -0.63
C TYR A 557 11.68 -9.16 -2.01
N ALA A 558 12.61 -9.41 -2.93
CA ALA A 558 12.40 -9.24 -4.37
C ALA A 558 12.18 -10.62 -5.02
N TYR A 559 11.18 -10.70 -5.86
CA TYR A 559 10.80 -11.87 -6.65
C TYR A 559 11.14 -11.56 -8.10
N VAL A 560 12.07 -12.29 -8.70
CA VAL A 560 12.52 -12.05 -10.08
C VAL A 560 12.15 -13.24 -10.94
N ALA A 561 11.43 -12.99 -12.03
CA ALA A 561 11.21 -13.96 -13.08
C ALA A 561 12.55 -14.18 -13.82
N ALA A 562 13.15 -15.36 -13.64
CA ALA A 562 14.52 -15.65 -14.05
C ALA A 562 14.59 -16.58 -15.28
N GLY A 563 13.62 -16.47 -16.19
CA GLY A 563 13.53 -17.29 -17.40
C GLY A 563 13.53 -18.79 -17.06
N LYS A 564 14.50 -19.53 -17.61
CA LYS A 564 14.68 -20.97 -17.37
C LYS A 564 15.16 -21.33 -15.97
N GLU A 565 15.65 -20.37 -15.20
CA GLU A 565 16.03 -20.59 -13.79
C GLU A 565 14.82 -20.51 -12.84
N GLY A 566 13.61 -20.31 -13.38
CA GLY A 566 12.37 -20.26 -12.62
C GLY A 566 12.17 -18.93 -11.89
N LEU A 567 11.76 -19.00 -10.63
CA LEU A 567 11.61 -17.86 -9.73
C LEU A 567 12.88 -17.70 -8.88
N ALA A 568 13.55 -16.56 -8.97
CA ALA A 568 14.56 -16.17 -7.99
C ALA A 568 13.90 -15.37 -6.87
N ILE A 569 14.12 -15.77 -5.62
CA ILE A 569 13.70 -15.04 -4.43
C ILE A 569 14.95 -14.47 -3.77
N ILE A 570 14.99 -13.16 -3.61
CA ILE A 570 16.15 -12.41 -3.13
C ILE A 570 15.76 -11.69 -1.84
N ASP A 571 16.55 -11.91 -0.79
CA ASP A 571 16.48 -11.13 0.43
C ASP A 571 17.02 -9.72 0.16
N ILE A 572 16.19 -8.72 0.48
CA ILE A 572 16.50 -7.30 0.38
C ILE A 572 16.26 -6.59 1.73
N TRP A 573 16.38 -7.31 2.85
CA TRP A 573 16.29 -6.74 4.20
C TRP A 573 17.24 -5.56 4.35
N ASN A 574 18.47 -5.71 3.86
CA ASN A 574 19.37 -4.61 3.53
C ASN A 574 19.46 -4.44 2.00
N PRO A 575 18.82 -3.42 1.41
CA PRO A 575 18.85 -3.19 -0.05
C PRO A 575 20.24 -2.97 -0.62
N GLU A 576 21.21 -2.50 0.17
CA GLU A 576 22.60 -2.29 -0.26
C GLU A 576 23.42 -3.59 -0.27
N GLN A 577 22.91 -4.67 0.33
CA GLN A 577 23.54 -5.98 0.37
C GLN A 577 22.51 -7.09 0.10
N PRO A 578 21.88 -7.11 -1.09
CA PRO A 578 20.90 -8.11 -1.44
C PRO A 578 21.55 -9.49 -1.54
N SER A 579 20.84 -10.54 -1.18
CA SER A 579 21.34 -11.91 -1.27
C SER A 579 20.30 -12.88 -1.81
N LEU A 580 20.73 -13.80 -2.68
CA LEU A 580 19.85 -14.82 -3.22
C LEU A 580 19.45 -15.79 -2.09
N LEU A 581 18.15 -15.82 -1.75
CA LEU A 581 17.62 -16.78 -0.80
C LEU A 581 17.46 -18.16 -1.46
N THR A 582 16.78 -18.21 -2.61
CA THR A 582 16.57 -19.45 -3.36
C THR A 582 16.20 -19.20 -4.81
N LYS A 583 16.42 -20.22 -5.65
CA LYS A 583 15.83 -20.35 -6.99
C LYS A 583 14.84 -21.51 -6.95
N PHE A 584 13.65 -21.31 -7.51
CA PHE A 584 12.58 -22.29 -7.50
C PHE A 584 12.03 -22.46 -8.92
N ASP A 585 12.21 -23.66 -9.48
CA ASP A 585 11.74 -24.03 -10.82
C ASP A 585 10.60 -25.08 -10.80
N ALA A 586 10.13 -25.44 -9.61
CA ALA A 586 9.12 -26.47 -9.37
C ALA A 586 9.43 -27.82 -10.04
N ASP A 587 10.66 -28.30 -9.87
CA ASP A 587 11.16 -29.55 -10.48
C ASP A 587 11.10 -29.50 -12.02
N GLY A 588 11.43 -28.34 -12.59
CA GLY A 588 11.44 -28.08 -14.04
C GLY A 588 10.06 -27.79 -14.65
N GLN A 589 9.02 -27.57 -13.84
CA GLN A 589 7.69 -27.18 -14.34
C GLN A 589 7.57 -25.70 -14.68
N ILE A 590 8.47 -24.85 -14.17
CA ILE A 590 8.65 -23.47 -14.59
C ILE A 590 9.76 -23.46 -15.65
N VAL A 591 9.43 -23.10 -16.88
CA VAL A 591 10.31 -23.32 -18.04
C VAL A 591 10.82 -22.03 -18.70
N ASP A 592 10.10 -20.92 -18.53
CA ASP A 592 10.39 -19.63 -19.14
C ASP A 592 9.66 -18.50 -18.38
N ALA A 593 10.07 -18.20 -17.14
CA ALA A 593 9.44 -17.14 -16.34
C ALA A 593 9.69 -15.74 -16.95
N HIS A 594 8.62 -15.06 -17.37
CA HIS A 594 8.64 -13.68 -17.91
C HIS A 594 8.27 -12.62 -16.87
N ASP A 595 7.25 -12.90 -16.05
CA ASP A 595 6.69 -11.96 -15.09
C ASP A 595 6.27 -12.65 -13.79
N VAL A 596 6.29 -11.89 -12.70
CA VAL A 596 5.86 -12.34 -11.37
C VAL A 596 5.17 -11.22 -10.63
N ILE A 597 4.07 -11.53 -9.95
CA ILE A 597 3.45 -10.64 -8.97
C ILE A 597 3.16 -11.41 -7.68
N ALA A 598 3.27 -10.75 -6.53
CA ALA A 598 2.96 -11.34 -5.22
C ALA A 598 1.85 -10.58 -4.50
N ALA A 599 0.98 -11.31 -3.81
CA ALA A 599 -0.18 -10.75 -3.12
C ALA A 599 -0.66 -11.64 -1.98
N SER A 600 -1.31 -11.04 -0.99
CA SER A 600 -1.87 -11.78 0.14
C SER A 600 -3.36 -12.05 -0.05
N THR A 601 -3.75 -13.31 0.13
CA THR A 601 -5.14 -13.73 0.25
C THR A 601 -5.34 -14.34 1.64
N ASN A 602 -6.24 -13.74 2.42
CA ASN A 602 -6.43 -14.08 3.83
C ASN A 602 -5.13 -13.96 4.65
N ALA A 603 -4.60 -15.06 5.16
CA ALA A 603 -3.39 -15.05 5.99
C ALA A 603 -2.10 -15.35 5.20
N SER A 604 -2.21 -15.84 3.96
CA SER A 604 -1.11 -16.37 3.16
C SER A 604 -0.70 -15.43 2.04
N LEU A 605 0.59 -15.46 1.71
CA LEU A 605 1.16 -14.80 0.54
C LEU A 605 1.29 -15.82 -0.60
N PHE A 606 0.95 -15.37 -1.80
CA PHE A 606 1.03 -16.14 -3.04
C PHE A 606 1.85 -15.36 -4.07
N ALA A 607 2.51 -16.09 -4.97
CA ALA A 607 3.07 -15.54 -6.20
C ALA A 607 2.35 -16.14 -7.41
N TYR A 608 2.17 -15.31 -8.43
CA TYR A 608 1.64 -15.72 -9.73
C TYR A 608 2.72 -15.45 -10.76
N LEU A 609 2.98 -16.41 -11.65
CA LEU A 609 4.02 -16.31 -12.67
C LEU A 609 3.45 -16.48 -14.08
N ALA A 610 3.84 -15.58 -14.98
CA ALA A 610 3.69 -15.75 -16.40
C ALA A 610 4.91 -16.54 -16.91
N ASP A 611 4.73 -17.83 -17.18
CA ASP A 611 5.78 -18.79 -17.51
C ASP A 611 5.88 -19.05 -19.02
N GLY A 612 5.71 -18.02 -19.84
CA GLY A 612 5.83 -18.14 -21.29
C GLY A 612 4.91 -19.25 -21.82
N LYS A 613 5.48 -20.22 -22.56
CA LYS A 613 4.73 -21.37 -23.08
C LYS A 613 4.23 -22.35 -22.00
N GLY A 614 4.76 -22.26 -20.78
CA GLY A 614 4.31 -23.01 -19.61
C GLY A 614 3.03 -22.48 -18.97
N GLY A 615 2.53 -21.32 -19.41
CA GLY A 615 1.27 -20.71 -18.99
C GLY A 615 1.35 -19.98 -17.65
N LEU A 616 0.26 -19.99 -16.88
CA LEU A 616 0.22 -19.42 -15.53
C LEU A 616 0.67 -20.45 -14.50
N LYS A 617 1.50 -20.02 -13.54
CA LYS A 617 1.79 -20.78 -12.31
C LYS A 617 1.28 -20.02 -11.09
N VAL A 618 0.71 -20.74 -10.13
CA VAL A 618 0.30 -20.20 -8.83
C VAL A 618 1.12 -20.88 -7.74
N LEU A 619 1.88 -20.08 -7.01
CA LEU A 619 2.74 -20.53 -5.92
C LEU A 619 2.20 -20.05 -4.58
N GLN A 620 2.11 -20.95 -3.62
CA GLN A 620 1.98 -20.55 -2.21
C GLN A 620 3.37 -20.20 -1.70
N LEU A 621 3.57 -18.96 -1.24
CA LEU A 621 4.83 -18.52 -0.66
C LEU A 621 4.82 -18.63 0.85
N THR A 622 3.66 -18.48 1.48
CA THR A 622 3.56 -18.60 2.94
C THR A 622 2.30 -19.32 3.39
N SER A 623 2.42 -20.11 4.45
CA SER A 623 1.28 -20.78 5.10
C SER A 623 1.53 -20.99 6.60
N PRO A 624 0.48 -21.20 7.40
CA PRO A 624 0.63 -21.54 8.81
C PRO A 624 1.48 -22.79 9.07
N GLU A 625 1.56 -23.72 8.11
CA GLU A 625 2.34 -24.95 8.28
C GLU A 625 3.79 -24.85 7.78
N SER A 626 4.08 -23.96 6.82
CA SER A 626 5.38 -23.94 6.13
C SER A 626 6.47 -23.11 6.82
N GLN A 627 6.14 -22.19 7.74
CA GLN A 627 7.16 -21.32 8.34
C GLN A 627 6.94 -20.90 9.79
N PRO A 628 8.04 -20.75 10.57
CA PRO A 628 8.01 -19.98 11.82
C PRO A 628 7.73 -18.50 11.52
N ASN A 629 7.22 -17.75 12.51
CA ASN A 629 6.92 -16.31 12.39
C ASN A 629 5.96 -15.90 11.25
N PHE A 630 5.05 -16.79 10.84
CA PHE A 630 4.01 -16.50 9.83
C PHE A 630 3.28 -15.15 10.03
N TYR A 631 3.04 -14.75 11.29
CA TYR A 631 2.38 -13.49 11.64
C TYR A 631 3.33 -12.27 11.75
N GLY A 632 4.65 -12.44 11.61
CA GLY A 632 5.65 -11.38 11.72
C GLY A 632 5.68 -10.39 10.55
N PHE A 633 6.58 -9.40 10.61
CA PHE A 633 6.74 -8.43 9.51
C PHE A 633 7.39 -9.07 8.28
N SER A 634 8.41 -9.90 8.44
CA SER A 634 9.04 -10.58 7.30
C SER A 634 9.06 -12.09 7.48
N PRO A 635 7.94 -12.79 7.22
CA PRO A 635 7.95 -14.24 7.17
C PRO A 635 8.74 -14.71 5.94
N GLU A 636 9.68 -15.62 6.13
CA GLU A 636 10.50 -16.18 5.03
C GLU A 636 9.61 -16.94 4.01
N PRO A 637 9.69 -16.64 2.71
CA PRO A 637 8.88 -17.32 1.69
C PRO A 637 9.39 -18.74 1.42
N ARG A 638 8.46 -19.70 1.41
CA ARG A 638 8.65 -21.12 1.11
C ARG A 638 7.78 -21.47 -0.12
N PRO A 639 8.28 -21.30 -1.35
CA PRO A 639 7.47 -21.48 -2.56
C PRO A 639 7.04 -22.95 -2.74
N GLU A 640 5.74 -23.15 -2.99
CA GLU A 640 5.12 -24.42 -3.35
C GLU A 640 4.23 -24.22 -4.58
N LEU A 641 4.42 -25.03 -5.63
CA LEU A 641 3.54 -25.00 -6.80
C LEU A 641 2.20 -25.68 -6.47
N ILE A 642 1.14 -24.87 -6.38
CA ILE A 642 -0.19 -25.34 -5.97
C ILE A 642 -1.19 -25.41 -7.12
N ALA A 643 -1.00 -24.64 -8.18
CA ALA A 643 -1.85 -24.70 -9.37
C ALA A 643 -1.13 -24.24 -10.64
N THR A 644 -1.61 -24.72 -11.78
CA THR A 644 -1.15 -24.31 -13.13
C THR A 644 -2.32 -24.05 -14.05
N TYR A 645 -2.13 -23.21 -15.06
CA TYR A 645 -3.07 -23.08 -16.17
C TYR A 645 -2.31 -23.02 -17.51
N PRO A 646 -2.50 -24.00 -18.42
CA PRO A 646 -1.88 -23.96 -19.74
C PRO A 646 -2.59 -22.94 -20.64
N THR A 647 -1.91 -21.84 -20.95
CA THR A 647 -2.42 -20.82 -21.87
C THR A 647 -2.29 -21.26 -23.33
N ARG A 648 -3.10 -20.68 -24.22
CA ARG A 648 -3.05 -21.00 -25.67
C ARG A 648 -1.81 -20.48 -26.39
N SER A 649 -1.26 -19.38 -25.90
CA SER A 649 -0.05 -18.70 -26.39
C SER A 649 0.83 -18.31 -25.19
N ALA A 650 2.06 -17.85 -25.42
CA ALA A 650 2.97 -17.62 -24.31
C ALA A 650 2.47 -16.51 -23.37
N ALA A 651 2.51 -16.75 -22.06
CA ALA A 651 2.21 -15.76 -21.04
C ALA A 651 3.39 -14.81 -20.86
N LEU A 652 3.17 -13.51 -21.08
CA LEU A 652 4.21 -12.48 -21.13
C LEU A 652 4.17 -11.55 -19.91
N SER A 653 2.98 -11.26 -19.40
CA SER A 653 2.82 -10.26 -18.34
C SER A 653 1.65 -10.55 -17.40
N LEU A 654 1.72 -9.95 -16.21
CA LEU A 654 0.68 -10.03 -15.20
C LEU A 654 0.29 -8.63 -14.72
N SER A 655 -1.00 -8.44 -14.42
CA SER A 655 -1.44 -7.23 -13.75
C SER A 655 -1.04 -7.25 -12.28
N LYS A 656 -0.43 -6.15 -11.79
CA LYS A 656 -0.28 -5.91 -10.35
C LYS A 656 -1.65 -5.92 -9.67
N GLY A 657 -1.76 -6.60 -8.52
CA GLY A 657 -2.96 -6.58 -7.69
C GLY A 657 -3.18 -5.23 -7.00
N LEU A 658 -4.43 -4.90 -6.67
CA LEU A 658 -4.83 -3.65 -6.01
C LEU A 658 -4.00 -3.36 -4.75
N ASP A 659 -3.44 -2.16 -4.66
CA ASP A 659 -2.69 -1.71 -3.49
C ASP A 659 -3.65 -1.46 -2.31
N ARG A 660 -3.40 -2.08 -1.16
CA ARG A 660 -4.28 -1.96 0.03
C ARG A 660 -3.62 -1.34 1.27
N ASP A 661 -2.29 -1.19 1.26
CA ASP A 661 -1.49 -0.55 2.31
C ASP A 661 -0.82 0.76 1.85
N ARG A 662 -1.20 1.27 0.67
CA ARG A 662 -0.71 2.53 0.11
C ARG A 662 -1.75 3.64 0.26
N GLY A 663 -1.37 4.73 0.95
CA GLY A 663 -2.24 5.90 1.16
C GLY A 663 -1.74 7.18 0.48
N VAL A 664 -0.46 7.22 0.11
CA VAL A 664 0.23 8.36 -0.47
C VAL A 664 1.29 7.90 -1.47
N ASP A 665 1.62 8.74 -2.44
CA ASP A 665 2.77 8.53 -3.31
C ASP A 665 4.07 9.13 -2.73
N GLU A 666 5.19 8.82 -3.38
CA GLU A 666 6.55 9.21 -2.98
C GLU A 666 6.77 10.73 -3.00
N THR A 667 5.91 11.48 -3.71
CA THR A 667 5.93 12.95 -3.77
C THR A 667 4.88 13.61 -2.86
N GLY A 668 4.23 12.83 -1.99
CA GLY A 668 3.25 13.32 -1.01
C GLY A 668 1.82 13.47 -1.55
N GLY A 669 1.54 12.98 -2.75
CA GLY A 669 0.19 12.98 -3.32
C GLY A 669 -0.71 11.97 -2.63
N GLN A 670 -1.78 12.43 -1.98
CA GLN A 670 -2.76 11.56 -1.33
C GLN A 670 -3.53 10.74 -2.37
N ILE A 671 -3.69 9.43 -2.11
CA ILE A 671 -4.39 8.49 -3.00
C ILE A 671 -5.71 8.02 -2.38
N ALA A 672 -5.66 7.79 -1.06
CA ALA A 672 -6.71 7.14 -0.31
C ALA A 672 -7.50 8.10 0.56
N VAL A 673 -8.76 7.75 0.86
CA VAL A 673 -9.58 8.53 1.79
C VAL A 673 -9.06 8.38 3.22
N PHE A 674 -8.98 9.50 3.92
CA PHE A 674 -8.74 9.54 5.36
C PHE A 674 -10.09 9.83 6.02
N GLY A 675 -10.60 8.93 6.85
CA GLY A 675 -12.00 8.91 7.31
C GLY A 675 -12.42 10.02 8.28
N ARG A 676 -11.69 11.14 8.28
CA ARG A 676 -11.85 12.28 9.17
C ARG A 676 -11.57 13.57 8.43
N ARG A 677 -12.28 14.60 8.84
CA ARG A 677 -12.09 15.96 8.32
C ARG A 677 -10.64 16.43 8.52
N GLY A 678 -9.98 16.79 7.43
CA GLY A 678 -8.62 17.34 7.41
C GLY A 678 -7.50 16.39 7.87
N SER A 679 -7.80 15.14 8.19
CA SER A 679 -6.75 14.14 8.41
C SER A 679 -6.16 13.72 7.06
N ARG A 680 -4.86 13.43 7.03
CA ARG A 680 -4.14 13.14 5.78
C ARG A 680 -2.87 12.32 6.04
N PRO A 681 -2.27 11.69 5.01
CA PRO A 681 -0.91 11.18 5.12
C PRO A 681 0.09 12.33 5.35
N LEU A 682 1.33 12.01 5.69
CA LEU A 682 2.42 12.98 5.68
C LEU A 682 2.63 13.49 4.25
N ASN A 683 2.91 14.79 4.10
CA ASN A 683 3.32 15.34 2.80
C ASN A 683 4.81 15.08 2.56
N ARG A 684 5.32 15.40 1.37
CA ARG A 684 6.72 15.15 0.99
C ARG A 684 7.73 15.68 2.01
N GLN A 685 7.61 16.96 2.40
CA GLN A 685 8.54 17.59 3.34
C GLN A 685 8.50 16.92 4.73
N GLU A 686 7.31 16.57 5.22
CA GLU A 686 7.13 15.87 6.49
C GLU A 686 7.69 14.43 6.44
N MET A 687 7.57 13.75 5.29
CA MET A 687 8.18 12.44 5.10
C MET A 687 9.70 12.55 5.06
N GLU A 688 10.25 13.45 4.25
CA GLU A 688 11.69 13.68 4.09
C GLU A 688 12.36 14.04 5.41
N ALA A 689 11.72 14.84 6.26
CA ALA A 689 12.24 15.19 7.59
C ALA A 689 12.47 13.96 8.50
N LEU A 690 11.87 12.80 8.21
CA LEU A 690 12.09 11.57 8.98
C LEU A 690 13.35 10.81 8.56
N TYR A 691 13.96 11.15 7.41
CA TYR A 691 15.10 10.39 6.88
C TYR A 691 16.18 11.21 6.16
N LEU A 692 15.95 12.49 5.87
CA LEU A 692 16.92 13.42 5.27
C LEU A 692 17.28 14.57 6.23
N ASP A 693 18.54 15.00 6.14
CA ASP A 693 19.03 16.20 6.81
C ASP A 693 18.73 17.46 5.99
N ALA A 694 19.18 18.63 6.47
CA ALA A 694 18.92 19.91 5.82
C ALA A 694 19.62 20.03 4.46
N GLU A 695 20.67 19.25 4.24
CA GLU A 695 21.44 19.15 3.00
C GLU A 695 20.88 18.10 2.04
N GLY A 696 19.84 17.36 2.44
CA GLY A 696 19.19 16.33 1.63
C GLY A 696 19.87 14.95 1.70
N ASN A 697 20.82 14.74 2.62
CA ASN A 697 21.48 13.44 2.79
C ASN A 697 20.72 12.56 3.78
N PRO A 698 20.71 11.23 3.56
CA PRO A 698 20.19 10.28 4.53
C PRO A 698 20.92 10.36 5.88
N TRP A 699 20.17 10.52 6.98
CA TRP A 699 20.69 10.40 8.34
C TRP A 699 20.16 9.14 9.03
N TYR A 700 20.93 8.63 9.98
CA TYR A 700 20.74 7.28 10.52
C TYR A 700 20.74 7.25 12.05
N VAL A 701 20.01 6.30 12.64
CA VAL A 701 19.86 6.15 14.10
C VAL A 701 20.21 4.75 14.58
N HIS A 702 20.52 4.66 15.87
CA HIS A 702 20.64 3.42 16.65
C HIS A 702 19.64 3.40 17.81
N ASP A 703 19.13 2.21 18.16
CA ASP A 703 18.16 2.01 19.24
C ASP A 703 18.77 1.87 20.65
N GLU A 704 20.10 1.87 20.76
CA GLU A 704 20.83 1.67 22.02
C GLU A 704 20.76 2.84 23.00
#